data_AF-A0A254RHF3-F1
#
_entry.id   AF-A0A254RHF3-F1
#
_cell.length_a   1.000
_cell.length_b   1.000
_cell.length_c   1.000
_cell.angle_alpha   90.00
_cell.angle_beta   90.00
_cell.angle_gamma   90.00
#
_symmetry.space_group_name_H-M   'P 1'
#
loop_
_entity.id
_entity.type
_entity.pdbx_description
1 polymer ?
#
loop_
_entity_poly.entity_id
_entity_poly.type
_entity_poly.pdbx_seq_one_letter_code
_entity_poly.pdbx_strand_id
1 'polypeptide(L)'
;MTYGDLALAEEEDKLETAIAQSSNLLIEAPTGSGKSLFIPYFLSKHCKGRVVVLQPRRIAALALAQFSAKLHNEPCGKTVGYQFRQDSCKSAGTRILFQTYGNFLQELLHGKCDADWIVFDEYHERKADMDLLFAYFNGRSPVKPGMTMQQAPGMTMPRIAVMSAALSRSELETVLGVKCLELGHPLYPVQIINQTPATGNSLVSGVGLDAEVVRALKTLYRNNIWQTTLVFLPGKAEIARCHSAASEALGANCAEFLELYGGQDRETQDRIFEVTERPRVIFTTNIAETSITVPNVTGVVDSGIERVSLYDDSEKVNVLRTMPISMQNAIQRSGRSGRTQNGCAIRLWSEESEKRMPQGIVPEVLQIEPSELLLQKAALEAMDTLAASRLRYDVGATTQQRCDESMDPISRSADSFQGDIKLPTAIPETREIAATKLLEGFGMLQDGAITPLGLKAIRTPVSSIPLALLLATANGPQDLPDLLLAALAWIHSGTEFLQKAKVAYDILTLAADTLSKNINVPREVSFTLRQLRDYRDGLKEIPTLVAMRTKEQSSKCCPPASAGMTNEVARTFVCKQLLKAFPDRLATPSGSAYKLANQNVIRLQVAEPPYAILALSMLRTGTTKSELKVNLYAAIAQEMLAGENAATRYELLWRSGQERFIGVEIRESKNTDGTVTELSRKEILTQEAAPKVLEELKKLSVDAWREKIEKENWSGRYLTEQMQTLLTKMRLAAMLYPEYGLPEFNDEDMQIIFDDFADGKFLLRDINEDRYRNIVEDFFGKSMLAWLNKTFPDHYVLPNGKRARYSYQAVANSDDGKSVQSVDGVLVEISARIEDFMQLRGEHKIADGKLKVRYDILAPNFRTIQKTWDLTGFWQNTYAEVRKELRGRYPKHPWPEKVE
;
A
#
# COMPACT_ATOMS: atom_id res chain seq x y z
N MET A 1 28.09 29.66 28.80
CA MET A 1 28.05 28.24 28.43
C MET A 1 28.97 28.03 27.25
N THR A 2 29.93 27.13 27.39
CA THR A 2 30.91 26.72 26.37
C THR A 2 30.71 25.23 26.05
N TYR A 3 31.41 24.71 25.05
CA TYR A 3 31.37 23.27 24.77
C TYR A 3 31.87 22.40 25.93
N GLY A 4 32.75 22.92 26.79
CA GLY A 4 33.25 22.22 27.98
C GLY A 4 32.21 22.08 29.10
N ASP A 5 31.11 22.84 29.05
CA ASP A 5 30.03 22.77 30.04
C ASP A 5 28.99 21.67 29.68
N LEU A 6 29.15 20.98 28.55
CA LEU A 6 28.27 19.90 28.12
C LEU A 6 28.71 18.59 28.77
N ALA A 7 27.76 17.75 29.20
CA ALA A 7 28.05 16.49 29.89
C ALA A 7 28.97 15.55 29.08
N LEU A 8 28.87 15.56 27.75
CA LEU A 8 29.74 14.75 26.89
C LEU A 8 31.21 15.20 26.85
N ALA A 9 31.52 16.42 27.29
CA ALA A 9 32.90 16.92 27.28
C ALA A 9 33.80 16.15 28.25
N GLU A 10 33.24 15.60 29.33
CA GLU A 10 33.97 14.78 30.29
C GLU A 10 34.41 13.42 29.71
N GLU A 11 33.83 13.01 28.58
CA GLU A 11 34.09 11.73 27.92
C GLU A 11 34.82 11.86 26.57
N GLU A 12 35.48 13.00 26.31
CA GLU A 12 36.23 13.27 25.07
C GLU A 12 37.29 12.20 24.78
N ASP A 13 38.01 11.70 25.79
CA ASP A 13 39.02 10.64 25.66
C ASP A 13 38.48 9.34 25.05
N LYS A 14 37.22 9.00 25.36
CA LYS A 14 36.56 7.82 24.78
C LYS A 14 36.30 8.02 23.29
N LEU A 15 35.93 9.24 22.89
CA LEU A 15 35.72 9.61 21.49
C LEU A 15 37.04 9.59 20.72
N GLU A 16 38.12 10.13 21.29
CA GLU A 16 39.47 10.07 20.70
C GLU A 16 39.92 8.64 20.43
N THR A 17 39.74 7.76 21.42
CA THR A 17 40.06 6.34 21.30
C THR A 17 39.23 5.68 20.18
N ALA A 18 37.93 5.97 20.11
CA ALA A 18 37.05 5.40 19.09
C ALA A 18 37.40 5.86 17.67
N ILE A 19 37.66 7.16 17.44
CA ILE A 19 38.00 7.66 16.10
C ILE A 19 39.37 7.16 15.60
N ALA A 20 40.26 6.76 16.51
CA ALA A 20 41.55 6.16 16.19
C ALA A 20 41.43 4.68 15.82
N GLN A 21 40.46 3.95 16.40
CA GLN A 21 40.28 2.51 16.22
C GLN A 21 39.40 2.14 15.03
N SER A 22 38.39 2.95 14.70
CA SER A 22 37.42 2.63 13.64
C SER A 22 37.16 3.80 12.71
N SER A 23 36.86 3.50 11.44
CA SER A 23 36.44 4.51 10.46
C SER A 23 35.06 5.07 10.75
N ASN A 24 34.18 4.31 11.40
CA ASN A 24 32.82 4.72 11.73
C ASN A 24 32.64 4.86 13.24
N LEU A 25 31.59 5.57 13.67
CA LEU A 25 31.18 5.67 15.07
C LEU A 25 29.72 5.25 15.22
N LEU A 26 29.43 4.50 16.28
CA LEU A 26 28.08 4.25 16.77
C LEU A 26 28.02 4.79 18.19
N ILE A 27 27.13 5.75 18.44
CA ILE A 27 27.06 6.48 19.70
C ILE A 27 25.64 6.40 20.25
N GLU A 28 25.53 5.94 21.49
CA GLU A 28 24.30 6.02 22.26
C GLU A 28 24.48 7.02 23.39
N ALA A 29 23.65 8.06 23.42
CA ALA A 29 23.71 9.09 24.44
C ALA A 29 22.30 9.63 24.75
N PRO A 30 21.92 9.78 26.04
CA PRO A 30 20.60 10.30 26.42
C PRO A 30 20.31 11.67 25.81
N THR A 31 19.04 11.97 25.51
CA THR A 31 18.70 13.32 25.01
C THR A 31 19.01 14.38 26.08
N GLY A 32 19.51 15.54 25.66
CA GLY A 32 19.90 16.63 26.57
C GLY A 32 21.35 16.55 27.08
N SER A 33 22.05 15.45 26.87
CA SER A 33 23.48 15.29 27.20
C SER A 33 24.42 16.18 26.37
N GLY A 34 23.95 16.71 25.23
CA GLY A 34 24.74 17.55 24.33
C GLY A 34 25.27 16.83 23.08
N LYS A 35 24.89 15.57 22.82
CA LYS A 35 25.35 14.77 21.66
C LYS A 35 25.34 15.51 20.32
N SER A 36 24.25 16.19 20.01
CA SER A 36 24.01 16.88 18.73
C SER A 36 24.83 18.17 18.56
N LEU A 37 25.52 18.60 19.62
CA LEU A 37 26.36 19.79 19.64
C LEU A 37 27.83 19.41 19.80
N PHE A 38 28.15 18.60 20.82
CA PHE A 38 29.53 18.27 21.18
C PHE A 38 30.20 17.34 20.15
N ILE A 39 29.51 16.31 19.68
CA ILE A 39 30.11 15.33 18.75
C ILE A 39 30.46 15.99 17.40
N PRO A 40 29.58 16.78 16.74
CA PRO A 40 29.97 17.49 15.53
C PRO A 40 31.13 18.47 15.74
N TYR A 41 31.16 19.14 16.89
CA TYR A 41 32.25 20.04 17.27
C TYR A 41 33.58 19.28 17.40
N PHE A 42 33.59 18.18 18.16
CA PHE A 42 34.74 17.29 18.30
C PHE A 42 35.23 16.82 16.92
N LEU A 43 34.36 16.20 16.11
CA LEU A 43 34.72 15.70 14.78
C LEU A 43 35.30 16.80 13.86
N SER A 44 34.79 18.03 13.97
CA SER A 44 35.28 19.16 13.16
C SER A 44 36.73 19.55 13.44
N LYS A 45 37.23 19.29 14.66
CA LYS A 45 38.65 19.46 15.03
C LYS A 45 39.55 18.35 14.48
N HIS A 46 38.99 17.16 14.27
CA HIS A 46 39.73 15.96 13.84
C HIS A 46 39.62 15.68 12.33
N CYS A 47 39.05 16.59 11.54
CA CYS A 47 39.02 16.50 10.07
C CYS A 47 39.49 17.80 9.41
N LYS A 48 39.77 17.79 8.11
CA LYS A 48 40.16 19.00 7.34
C LYS A 48 39.03 19.55 6.47
N GLY A 49 38.08 18.72 6.09
CA GLY A 49 36.87 19.10 5.37
C GLY A 49 35.70 19.37 6.31
N ARG A 50 34.50 19.06 5.84
CA ARG A 50 33.24 19.45 6.48
C ARG A 50 32.61 18.27 7.24
N VAL A 51 32.02 18.57 8.40
CA VAL A 51 31.11 17.67 9.12
C VAL A 51 29.68 18.04 8.75
N VAL A 52 28.96 17.14 8.10
CA VAL A 52 27.55 17.31 7.77
C VAL A 52 26.71 16.58 8.81
N VAL A 53 25.86 17.31 9.52
CA VAL A 53 24.97 16.77 10.56
C VAL A 53 23.56 16.68 10.01
N LEU A 54 23.08 15.47 9.84
CA LEU A 54 21.75 15.17 9.30
C LEU A 54 20.74 15.11 10.43
N GLN A 55 19.64 15.83 10.27
CA GLN A 55 18.52 15.90 11.21
C GLN A 55 17.22 15.50 10.51
N PRO A 56 16.28 14.83 11.19
CA PRO A 56 15.00 14.46 10.61
C PRO A 56 14.11 15.68 10.33
N ARG A 57 14.33 16.81 11.03
CA ARG A 57 13.43 17.97 11.00
C ARG A 57 14.18 19.28 10.82
N ARG A 58 13.64 20.15 9.97
CA ARG A 58 14.20 21.49 9.68
C ARG A 58 14.35 22.34 10.93
N ILE A 59 13.33 22.38 11.79
CA ILE A 59 13.35 23.22 13.01
C ILE A 59 14.48 22.76 13.96
N ALA A 60 14.72 21.44 14.05
CA ALA A 60 15.81 20.86 14.83
C ALA A 60 17.17 21.37 14.34
N ALA A 61 17.42 21.18 13.04
CA ALA A 61 18.67 21.57 12.41
C ALA A 61 18.93 23.07 12.54
N LEU A 62 17.90 23.90 12.38
CA LEU A 62 18.02 25.35 12.51
C LEU A 62 18.38 25.75 13.95
N ALA A 63 17.65 25.22 14.94
CA ALA A 63 17.90 25.52 16.34
C ALA A 63 19.29 25.05 16.79
N LEU A 64 19.70 23.84 16.37
CA LEU A 64 21.04 23.30 16.66
C LEU A 64 22.14 24.13 15.99
N ALA A 65 21.98 24.55 14.73
CA ALA A 65 22.95 25.40 14.05
C ALA A 65 23.11 26.75 14.74
N GLN A 66 22.00 27.40 15.11
CA GLN A 66 22.03 28.68 15.82
C GLN A 66 22.67 28.56 17.20
N PHE A 67 22.32 27.51 17.95
CA PHE A 67 22.87 27.29 19.28
C PHE A 67 24.36 26.90 19.22
N SER A 68 24.75 26.06 18.26
CA SER A 68 26.15 25.70 18.02
C SER A 68 26.97 26.92 17.61
N ALA A 69 26.47 27.78 16.72
CA ALA A 69 27.13 29.06 16.39
C ALA A 69 27.31 29.96 17.62
N LYS A 70 26.30 30.02 18.50
CA LYS A 70 26.39 30.74 19.78
C LYS A 70 27.46 30.17 20.70
N LEU A 71 27.60 28.85 20.80
CA LEU A 71 28.69 28.21 21.57
C LEU A 71 30.08 28.49 20.98
N HIS A 72 30.16 28.72 19.67
CA HIS A 72 31.38 29.19 18.98
C HIS A 72 31.61 30.71 19.12
N ASN A 73 30.73 31.46 19.80
CA ASN A 73 30.76 32.92 19.89
C ASN A 73 30.80 33.64 18.52
N GLU A 74 30.10 33.09 17.52
CA GLU A 74 30.03 33.64 16.16
C GLU A 74 28.59 33.68 15.63
N PRO A 75 28.28 34.53 14.63
CA PRO A 75 27.01 34.42 13.91
C PRO A 75 26.97 33.14 13.06
N CYS A 76 25.79 32.54 12.97
CA CYS A 76 25.53 31.42 12.06
C CYS A 76 25.90 31.79 10.61
N GLY A 77 26.47 30.83 9.87
CA GLY A 77 26.96 30.99 8.50
C GLY A 77 28.49 31.12 8.38
N LYS A 78 29.22 31.30 9.49
CA LYS A 78 30.69 31.27 9.52
C LYS A 78 31.20 29.83 9.62
N THR A 79 31.70 29.41 10.79
CA THR A 79 32.22 28.04 11.05
C THR A 79 31.07 27.04 11.14
N VAL A 80 29.95 27.45 11.74
CA VAL A 80 28.71 26.66 11.81
C VAL A 80 27.65 27.24 10.89
N GLY A 81 26.94 26.40 10.15
CA GLY A 81 25.87 26.80 9.27
C GLY A 81 24.76 25.77 9.13
N TYR A 82 23.72 26.13 8.38
CA TYR A 82 22.65 25.21 8.02
C TYR A 82 22.29 25.31 6.54
N GLN A 83 21.67 24.26 6.02
CA GLN A 83 21.11 24.27 4.67
C GLN A 83 19.84 23.43 4.56
N PHE A 84 18.81 24.05 4.02
CA PHE A 84 17.52 23.46 3.68
C PHE A 84 17.14 23.84 2.25
N ARG A 85 16.09 23.22 1.73
CA ARG A 85 15.61 23.46 0.37
C ARG A 85 15.32 24.93 0.03
N GLN A 86 14.81 25.71 0.99
CA GLN A 86 14.34 27.10 0.77
C GLN A 86 15.14 28.15 1.53
N ASP A 87 16.14 27.73 2.32
CA ASP A 87 16.79 28.56 3.31
C ASP A 87 18.17 27.99 3.61
N SER A 88 19.21 28.80 3.49
CA SER A 88 20.59 28.37 3.70
C SER A 88 21.39 29.49 4.33
N CYS A 89 22.20 29.15 5.32
CA CYS A 89 23.13 30.05 5.97
C CYS A 89 24.48 29.34 6.11
N LYS A 90 25.32 29.43 5.08
CA LYS A 90 26.66 28.82 5.02
C LYS A 90 27.62 29.70 4.22
N SER A 91 28.91 29.51 4.42
CA SER A 91 30.00 30.16 3.69
C SER A 91 31.06 29.13 3.29
N ALA A 92 32.08 29.57 2.53
CA ALA A 92 33.24 28.72 2.24
C ALA A 92 33.98 28.26 3.52
N GLY A 93 33.88 29.03 4.61
CA GLY A 93 34.48 28.70 5.91
C GLY A 93 33.65 27.74 6.78
N THR A 94 32.46 27.32 6.34
CA THR A 94 31.59 26.45 7.14
C THR A 94 32.14 25.04 7.27
N ARG A 95 32.47 24.67 8.51
CA ARG A 95 33.03 23.39 8.96
C ARG A 95 31.98 22.43 9.47
N ILE A 96 30.94 22.94 10.14
CA ILE A 96 29.81 22.14 10.65
C ILE A 96 28.56 22.62 9.92
N LEU A 97 27.93 21.72 9.16
CA LEU A 97 26.75 22.05 8.37
C LEU A 97 25.57 21.16 8.77
N PHE A 98 24.55 21.78 9.38
CA PHE A 98 23.31 21.10 9.72
C PHE A 98 22.37 21.06 8.50
N GLN A 99 21.88 19.87 8.16
CA GLN A 99 20.93 19.68 7.05
C GLN A 99 19.83 18.69 7.42
N THR A 100 18.74 18.69 6.65
CA THR A 100 17.75 17.61 6.70
C THR A 100 18.15 16.44 5.81
N TYR A 101 17.83 15.20 6.19
CA TYR A 101 18.11 13.99 5.39
C TYR A 101 17.71 14.13 3.92
N GLY A 102 16.45 14.49 3.63
CA GLY A 102 15.98 14.65 2.25
C GLY A 102 16.69 15.75 1.46
N ASN A 103 17.16 16.83 2.12
CA ASN A 103 17.95 17.87 1.42
C ASN A 103 19.32 17.32 1.00
N PHE A 104 19.99 16.63 1.92
CA PHE A 104 21.30 16.03 1.65
C PHE A 104 21.21 14.92 0.60
N LEU A 105 20.18 14.07 0.66
CA LEU A 105 19.90 13.04 -0.34
C LEU A 105 19.74 13.66 -1.74
N GLN A 106 19.00 14.77 -1.85
CA GLN A 106 18.86 15.49 -3.11
C GLN A 106 20.18 16.08 -3.60
N GLU A 107 21.02 16.66 -2.73
CA GLU A 107 22.37 17.12 -3.12
C GLU A 107 23.23 15.97 -3.66
N LEU A 108 23.20 14.83 -2.97
CA LEU A 108 23.93 13.63 -3.34
C LEU A 108 23.48 13.09 -4.71
N LEU A 109 22.17 13.03 -4.96
CA LEU A 109 21.59 12.64 -6.25
C LEU A 109 21.94 13.60 -7.40
N HIS A 110 22.32 14.84 -7.08
CA HIS A 110 22.86 15.81 -8.04
C HIS A 110 24.39 15.76 -8.15
N GLY A 111 25.04 14.76 -7.54
CA GLY A 111 26.49 14.55 -7.58
C GLY A 111 27.28 15.46 -6.64
N LYS A 112 26.64 16.06 -5.63
CA LYS A 112 27.29 16.92 -4.64
C LYS A 112 27.42 16.17 -3.31
N CYS A 113 28.66 15.88 -2.92
CA CYS A 113 28.99 15.36 -1.59
C CYS A 113 30.28 16.05 -1.11
N ASP A 114 30.15 17.03 -0.23
CA ASP A 114 31.26 17.78 0.35
C ASP A 114 31.24 17.59 1.88
N ALA A 115 31.72 16.42 2.30
CA ALA A 115 31.76 15.99 3.68
C ALA A 115 32.95 15.04 3.92
N ASP A 116 33.69 15.28 5.01
CA ASP A 116 34.63 14.30 5.59
C ASP A 116 33.89 13.36 6.55
N TRP A 117 32.86 13.90 7.23
CA TRP A 117 32.01 13.17 8.16
C TRP A 117 30.54 13.43 7.86
N ILE A 118 29.75 12.36 7.88
CA ILE A 118 28.30 12.41 7.87
C ILE A 118 27.79 11.88 9.20
N VAL A 119 27.11 12.74 9.94
CA VAL A 119 26.55 12.43 11.25
C VAL A 119 25.05 12.19 11.09
N PHE A 120 24.63 10.95 11.28
CA PHE A 120 23.24 10.54 11.35
C PHE A 120 22.73 10.77 12.76
N ASP A 121 22.07 11.91 13.00
CA ASP A 121 21.50 12.21 14.30
C ASP A 121 20.03 11.79 14.40
N GLU A 122 19.59 11.47 15.62
CA GLU A 122 18.25 10.98 15.92
C GLU A 122 17.87 9.74 15.07
N TYR A 123 18.81 8.81 14.89
CA TYR A 123 18.64 7.65 14.00
C TYR A 123 17.43 6.75 14.37
N HIS A 124 16.97 6.82 15.62
CA HIS A 124 15.76 6.12 16.05
C HIS A 124 14.46 6.63 15.41
N GLU A 125 14.42 7.83 14.79
CA GLU A 125 13.22 8.28 14.07
C GLU A 125 12.94 7.46 12.79
N ARG A 126 13.90 6.64 12.32
CA ARG A 126 13.75 5.64 11.24
C ARG A 126 13.01 6.16 10.01
N LYS A 127 13.43 7.34 9.54
CA LYS A 127 12.93 7.98 8.32
C LYS A 127 13.41 7.25 7.06
N ALA A 128 12.61 7.27 5.99
CA ALA A 128 12.95 6.53 4.77
C ALA A 128 14.24 7.04 4.12
N ASP A 129 14.39 8.36 3.99
CA ASP A 129 15.63 8.99 3.47
C ASP A 129 16.85 8.68 4.34
N MET A 130 16.65 8.59 5.66
CA MET A 130 17.69 8.28 6.63
C MET A 130 18.17 6.84 6.46
N ASP A 131 17.25 5.89 6.37
CA ASP A 131 17.54 4.47 6.12
C ASP A 131 18.25 4.27 4.77
N LEU A 132 17.83 4.99 3.72
CA LEU A 132 18.46 4.93 2.40
C LEU A 132 19.88 5.50 2.40
N LEU A 133 20.08 6.70 2.96
CA LEU A 133 21.41 7.30 3.09
C LEU A 133 22.33 6.42 3.93
N PHE A 134 21.81 5.86 5.03
CA PHE A 134 22.59 4.97 5.87
C PHE A 134 23.02 3.72 5.11
N ALA A 135 22.10 3.05 4.39
CA ALA A 135 22.42 1.89 3.56
C ALA A 135 23.49 2.21 2.51
N TYR A 136 23.36 3.37 1.84
CA TYR A 136 24.29 3.84 0.81
C TYR A 136 25.72 4.05 1.35
N PHE A 137 25.88 4.78 2.46
CA PHE A 137 27.22 5.05 3.00
C PHE A 137 27.81 3.85 3.75
N ASN A 138 26.98 3.06 4.44
CA ASN A 138 27.45 1.87 5.13
C ASN A 138 27.94 0.78 4.17
N GLY A 139 27.23 0.55 3.05
CA GLY A 139 27.62 -0.41 2.02
C GLY A 139 28.99 -0.12 1.38
N ARG A 140 29.56 1.07 1.61
CA ARG A 140 30.82 1.55 1.05
C ARG A 140 31.91 1.81 2.10
N SER A 141 31.74 1.38 3.34
CA SER A 141 32.77 1.56 4.36
C SER A 141 34.05 0.77 4.01
N PRO A 142 35.28 1.29 4.23
CA PRO A 142 36.54 0.71 3.73
C PRO A 142 36.96 -0.65 4.31
N VAL A 143 36.06 -1.47 4.87
CA VAL A 143 36.43 -2.67 5.60
C VAL A 143 35.48 -3.83 5.27
N LYS A 144 35.75 -4.50 4.15
CA LYS A 144 35.58 -5.97 4.10
C LYS A 144 36.96 -6.59 4.36
N PRO A 145 37.15 -7.41 5.40
CA PRO A 145 38.43 -8.07 5.67
C PRO A 145 38.80 -8.95 4.45
N GLY A 146 39.91 -8.62 3.77
CA GLY A 146 40.46 -9.43 2.68
C GLY A 146 40.43 -8.80 1.27
N MET A 147 39.86 -7.61 1.07
CA MET A 147 39.95 -6.90 -0.21
C MET A 147 40.63 -5.53 -0.03
N THR A 148 41.94 -5.48 -0.28
CA THR A 148 42.65 -4.22 -0.56
C THR A 148 42.23 -3.73 -1.95
N MET A 149 41.19 -2.91 -1.99
CA MET A 149 40.99 -2.01 -3.15
C MET A 149 42.04 -0.90 -3.05
N GLN A 150 42.97 -0.87 -4.02
CA GLN A 150 43.81 0.31 -4.23
C GLN A 150 42.88 1.50 -4.45
N GLN A 151 42.97 2.47 -3.53
CA GLN A 151 42.14 3.68 -3.54
C GLN A 151 42.36 4.44 -4.84
N ALA A 152 41.26 4.80 -5.51
CA ALA A 152 41.27 5.79 -6.57
C ALA A 152 41.84 7.12 -6.02
N PRO A 153 42.79 7.80 -6.69
CA PRO A 153 43.20 9.12 -6.29
C PRO A 153 42.05 10.11 -6.52
N GLY A 154 41.47 10.68 -5.47
CA GLY A 154 40.60 11.87 -5.56
C GLY A 154 39.16 11.78 -5.04
N MET A 155 38.65 10.62 -4.61
CA MET A 155 37.38 10.53 -3.87
C MET A 155 37.60 9.82 -2.54
N THR A 156 37.86 10.59 -1.48
CA THR A 156 37.79 10.11 -0.10
C THR A 156 36.31 10.04 0.29
N MET A 157 35.80 8.83 0.52
CA MET A 157 34.44 8.64 1.02
C MET A 157 34.33 9.17 2.45
N PRO A 158 33.22 9.83 2.82
CA PRO A 158 33.02 10.34 4.17
C PRO A 158 32.95 9.19 5.19
N ARG A 159 33.50 9.44 6.38
CA ARG A 159 33.26 8.61 7.57
C ARG A 159 31.85 8.85 8.08
N ILE A 160 31.24 7.83 8.70
CA ILE A 160 29.89 7.96 9.26
C ILE A 160 29.89 7.87 10.78
N ALA A 161 29.09 8.72 11.42
CA ALA A 161 28.77 8.63 12.83
C ALA A 161 27.26 8.49 13.00
N VAL A 162 26.80 7.43 13.66
CA VAL A 162 25.37 7.22 13.96
C VAL A 162 25.14 7.52 15.42
N MET A 163 24.24 8.45 15.69
CA MET A 163 23.91 8.90 17.04
C MET A 163 22.43 8.69 17.31
N SER A 164 22.12 8.15 18.50
CA SER A 164 20.73 8.00 18.92
C SER A 164 20.61 7.94 20.44
N ALA A 165 19.43 8.32 20.94
CA ALA A 165 19.10 8.22 22.36
C ALA A 165 18.70 6.81 22.81
N ALA A 166 18.30 5.94 21.88
CA ALA A 166 17.94 4.55 22.15
C ALA A 166 18.15 3.73 20.87
N LEU A 167 18.95 2.67 20.94
CA LEU A 167 19.34 1.85 19.78
C LEU A 167 19.06 0.37 20.02
N SER A 168 18.69 -0.32 18.94
CA SER A 168 18.89 -1.77 18.83
C SER A 168 20.40 -2.00 18.64
N ARG A 169 21.14 -1.99 19.76
CA ARG A 169 22.62 -1.98 19.76
C ARG A 169 23.19 -3.12 18.92
N SER A 170 22.72 -4.35 19.15
CA SER A 170 23.22 -5.55 18.49
C SER A 170 23.10 -5.50 16.95
N GLU A 171 22.01 -4.93 16.44
CA GLU A 171 21.77 -4.84 15.00
C GLU A 171 22.72 -3.84 14.35
N LEU A 172 22.82 -2.62 14.90
CA LEU A 172 23.67 -1.58 14.33
C LEU A 172 25.16 -1.84 14.51
N GLU A 173 25.56 -2.47 15.63
CA GLU A 173 26.95 -2.90 15.81
C GLU A 173 27.37 -3.90 14.74
N THR A 174 26.48 -4.84 14.41
CA THR A 174 26.72 -5.83 13.35
C THR A 174 26.79 -5.16 11.98
N VAL A 175 25.88 -4.23 11.68
CA VAL A 175 25.78 -3.56 10.38
C VAL A 175 26.93 -2.58 10.13
N LEU A 176 27.35 -1.83 11.15
CA LEU A 176 28.46 -0.87 11.06
C LEU A 176 29.84 -1.49 11.28
N GLY A 177 29.90 -2.69 11.88
CA GLY A 177 31.16 -3.34 12.26
C GLY A 177 31.92 -2.62 13.38
N VAL A 178 31.24 -1.82 14.20
CA VAL A 178 31.83 -1.05 15.30
C VAL A 178 31.04 -1.28 16.59
N LYS A 179 31.72 -1.23 17.74
CA LYS A 179 31.04 -1.30 19.04
C LYS A 179 30.33 0.02 19.34
N CYS A 180 29.16 -0.07 19.96
CA CYS A 180 28.42 1.09 20.43
C CYS A 180 29.20 1.76 21.57
N LEU A 181 29.40 3.07 21.43
CA LEU A 181 29.99 3.91 22.46
C LEU A 181 28.85 4.55 23.26
N GLU A 182 28.70 4.09 24.50
CA GLU A 182 27.77 4.68 25.45
C GLU A 182 28.40 5.91 26.10
N LEU A 183 27.78 7.07 25.89
CA LEU A 183 28.27 8.36 26.41
C LEU A 183 27.22 9.06 27.24
N GLY A 184 27.66 9.62 28.37
CA GLY A 184 26.85 10.44 29.25
C GLY A 184 25.80 9.66 30.03
N HIS A 185 25.06 10.39 30.87
CA HIS A 185 23.99 9.86 31.71
C HIS A 185 22.79 10.81 31.70
N PRO A 186 21.57 10.34 32.04
CA PRO A 186 20.45 11.24 32.30
C PRO A 186 20.85 12.30 33.33
N LEU A 187 20.53 13.57 33.06
CA LEU A 187 20.92 14.68 33.94
C LEU A 187 20.07 14.71 35.20
N TYR A 188 18.75 14.45 35.08
CA TYR A 188 17.81 14.47 36.20
C TYR A 188 16.74 13.38 36.08
N PRO A 189 16.28 12.80 37.20
CA PRO A 189 15.19 11.82 37.21
C PRO A 189 13.84 12.42 36.81
N VAL A 190 12.99 11.60 36.19
CA VAL A 190 11.59 11.93 35.84
C VAL A 190 10.65 10.98 36.56
N GLN A 191 9.74 11.51 37.37
CA GLN A 191 8.67 10.75 37.98
C GLN A 191 7.56 10.46 36.97
N ILE A 192 7.24 9.19 36.73
CA ILE A 192 6.15 8.78 35.84
C ILE A 192 4.88 8.53 36.65
N ILE A 193 3.77 9.11 36.22
CA ILE A 193 2.44 8.88 36.80
C ILE A 193 1.51 8.40 35.69
N ASN A 194 1.01 7.17 35.81
CA ASN A 194 -0.02 6.64 34.92
C ASN A 194 -1.40 7.08 35.40
N GLN A 195 -2.10 7.81 34.54
CA GLN A 195 -3.44 8.33 34.77
C GLN A 195 -4.44 7.50 33.97
N THR A 196 -5.13 6.57 34.63
CA THR A 196 -6.22 5.83 33.99
C THR A 196 -7.36 6.78 33.57
N PRO A 197 -7.78 6.77 32.29
CA PRO A 197 -8.92 7.57 31.83
C PRO A 197 -10.22 7.23 32.57
N ALA A 198 -11.08 8.22 32.77
CA ALA A 198 -12.40 8.02 33.36
C ALA A 198 -13.30 7.15 32.47
N THR A 199 -14.25 6.44 33.07
CA THR A 199 -15.20 5.57 32.36
C THR A 199 -15.97 6.37 31.29
N GLY A 200 -15.97 5.87 30.05
CA GLY A 200 -16.60 6.53 28.89
C GLY A 200 -15.65 7.41 28.07
N ASN A 201 -14.46 7.75 28.60
CA ASN A 201 -13.42 8.43 27.82
C ASN A 201 -12.64 7.42 26.98
N SER A 202 -12.29 7.81 25.76
CA SER A 202 -11.44 7.03 24.87
C SER A 202 -10.49 7.97 24.14
N LEU A 203 -9.21 7.88 24.51
CA LEU A 203 -8.19 8.78 23.98
C LEU A 203 -7.96 8.56 22.49
N VAL A 204 -7.99 7.30 22.02
CA VAL A 204 -7.79 6.97 20.60
C VAL A 204 -8.89 7.60 19.72
N SER A 205 -10.13 7.64 20.19
CA SER A 205 -11.22 8.33 19.49
C SER A 205 -11.31 9.83 19.83
N GLY A 206 -10.45 10.33 20.71
CA GLY A 206 -10.40 11.72 21.17
C GLY A 206 -11.53 12.13 22.12
N VAL A 207 -12.36 11.20 22.58
CA VAL A 207 -13.51 11.45 23.45
C VAL A 207 -13.03 11.67 24.88
N GLY A 208 -13.27 12.86 25.44
CA GLY A 208 -12.90 13.24 26.81
C GLY A 208 -11.42 13.59 27.01
N LEU A 209 -10.64 13.71 25.94
CA LEU A 209 -9.21 14.01 25.99
C LEU A 209 -8.90 15.33 26.70
N ASP A 210 -9.67 16.37 26.40
CA ASP A 210 -9.58 17.70 27.02
C ASP A 210 -9.83 17.66 28.53
N ALA A 211 -10.82 16.90 28.99
CA ALA A 211 -11.08 16.71 30.42
C ALA A 211 -9.93 16.00 31.13
N GLU A 212 -9.33 14.97 30.50
CA GLU A 212 -8.18 14.25 31.05
C GLU A 212 -6.91 15.11 31.12
N VAL A 213 -6.67 15.93 30.08
CA VAL A 213 -5.58 16.91 30.06
C VAL A 213 -5.75 17.93 31.18
N VAL A 214 -6.95 18.49 31.35
CA VAL A 214 -7.23 19.44 32.44
C VAL A 214 -7.01 18.79 33.82
N ARG A 215 -7.40 17.52 33.99
CA ARG A 215 -7.16 16.77 35.23
C ARG A 215 -5.66 16.57 35.52
N ALA A 216 -4.87 16.23 34.50
CA ALA A 216 -3.43 16.09 34.61
C ALA A 216 -2.77 17.44 34.96
N LEU A 217 -3.15 18.51 34.28
CA LEU A 217 -2.66 19.86 34.56
C LEU A 217 -2.99 20.32 35.99
N LYS A 218 -4.22 20.09 36.47
CA LYS A 218 -4.60 20.37 37.88
C LYS A 218 -3.75 19.57 38.87
N THR A 219 -3.36 18.34 38.52
CA THR A 219 -2.49 17.50 39.35
C THR A 219 -1.07 18.08 39.42
N LEU A 220 -0.48 18.46 38.28
CA LEU A 220 0.83 19.11 38.24
C LEU A 220 0.83 20.43 39.03
N TYR A 221 -0.21 21.26 38.84
CA TYR A 221 -0.38 22.53 39.55
C TYR A 221 -0.42 22.35 41.07
N ARG A 222 -1.24 21.41 41.57
CA ARG A 222 -1.39 21.15 43.02
C ARG A 222 -0.12 20.62 43.68
N ASN A 223 0.75 19.95 42.92
CA ASN A 223 2.00 19.39 43.42
C ASN A 223 3.21 20.34 43.23
N ASN A 224 2.97 21.62 42.89
CA ASN A 224 4.01 22.62 42.62
C ASN A 224 4.97 22.26 41.48
N ILE A 225 4.51 21.43 40.52
CA ILE A 225 5.25 21.11 39.29
C ILE A 225 4.68 22.01 38.18
N TRP A 226 5.01 23.30 38.24
CA TRP A 226 4.27 24.33 37.49
C TRP A 226 5.14 25.45 36.92
N GLN A 227 6.27 25.09 36.30
CA GLN A 227 7.12 26.05 35.58
C GLN A 227 6.82 26.02 34.08
N THR A 228 7.36 25.07 33.31
CA THR A 228 6.91 24.83 31.93
C THR A 228 6.39 23.40 31.81
N THR A 229 5.17 23.26 31.28
CA THR A 229 4.52 21.97 31.04
C THR A 229 4.31 21.74 29.55
N LEU A 230 4.78 20.61 29.02
CA LEU A 230 4.50 20.18 27.65
C LEU A 230 3.30 19.23 27.63
N VAL A 231 2.34 19.47 26.74
CA VAL A 231 1.16 18.61 26.56
C VAL A 231 1.18 18.03 25.15
N PHE A 232 1.49 16.74 25.02
CA PHE A 232 1.53 16.04 23.73
C PHE A 232 0.13 15.62 23.29
N LEU A 233 -0.26 16.00 22.07
CA LEU A 233 -1.59 15.80 21.48
C LEU A 233 -1.46 15.40 20.00
N PRO A 234 -2.44 14.70 19.41
CA PRO A 234 -2.30 14.14 18.07
C PRO A 234 -2.43 15.17 16.94
N GLY A 235 -2.98 16.37 17.19
CA GLY A 235 -3.10 17.38 16.14
C GLY A 235 -3.75 18.69 16.56
N LYS A 236 -3.84 19.62 15.60
CA LYS A 236 -4.31 21.01 15.81
C LYS A 236 -5.71 21.11 16.44
N ALA A 237 -6.65 20.29 15.98
CA ALA A 237 -8.02 20.33 16.49
C ALA A 237 -8.08 19.95 17.98
N GLU A 238 -7.31 18.94 18.37
CA GLU A 238 -7.18 18.51 19.77
C GLU A 238 -6.46 19.56 20.61
N ILE A 239 -5.38 20.15 20.08
CA ILE A 239 -4.64 21.25 20.70
C ILE A 239 -5.55 22.42 21.04
N ALA A 240 -6.32 22.93 20.06
CA ALA A 240 -7.21 24.07 20.27
C ALA A 240 -8.30 23.78 21.32
N ARG A 241 -8.86 22.56 21.31
CA ARG A 241 -9.86 22.13 22.32
C ARG A 241 -9.24 22.06 23.72
N CYS A 242 -8.09 21.41 23.88
CA CYS A 242 -7.42 21.27 25.16
C CYS A 242 -6.91 22.61 25.70
N HIS A 243 -6.41 23.49 24.83
CA HIS A 243 -6.04 24.85 25.17
C HIS A 243 -7.24 25.63 25.73
N SER A 244 -8.35 25.66 24.99
CA SER A 244 -9.56 26.36 25.44
C SER A 244 -10.05 25.84 26.80
N ALA A 245 -10.15 24.51 26.94
CA ALA A 245 -10.58 23.87 28.19
C ALA A 245 -9.63 24.13 29.36
N ALA A 246 -8.31 24.12 29.15
CA ALA A 246 -7.33 24.42 30.18
C ALA A 246 -7.35 25.88 30.61
N SER A 247 -7.47 26.81 29.65
CA SER A 247 -7.57 28.24 29.91
C SER A 247 -8.81 28.57 30.73
N GLU A 248 -9.96 27.95 30.40
CA GLU A 248 -11.20 28.09 31.16
C GLU A 248 -11.10 27.49 32.58
N ALA A 249 -10.54 26.28 32.69
CA ALA A 249 -10.54 25.54 33.95
C ALA A 249 -9.48 26.00 34.98
N LEU A 250 -8.38 26.61 34.54
CA LEU A 250 -7.30 27.10 35.41
C LEU A 250 -7.25 28.63 35.49
N GLY A 251 -7.84 29.33 34.52
CA GLY A 251 -7.79 30.78 34.38
C GLY A 251 -6.54 31.27 33.65
N ALA A 252 -6.70 32.28 32.79
CA ALA A 252 -5.63 32.84 31.95
C ALA A 252 -4.45 33.47 32.73
N ASN A 253 -4.63 33.77 34.02
CA ASN A 253 -3.58 34.31 34.88
C ASN A 253 -2.70 33.22 35.51
N CYS A 254 -3.14 31.95 35.49
CA CYS A 254 -2.42 30.84 36.13
C CYS A 254 -1.16 30.40 35.37
N ALA A 255 -1.17 30.55 34.04
CA ALA A 255 -0.05 30.27 33.15
C ALA A 255 -0.25 31.03 31.83
N GLU A 256 0.81 31.17 31.05
CA GLU A 256 0.69 31.48 29.63
C GLU A 256 0.47 30.18 28.84
N PHE A 257 -0.62 30.11 28.08
CA PHE A 257 -0.99 28.96 27.27
C PHE A 257 -0.55 29.19 25.83
N LEU A 258 0.28 28.30 25.31
CA LEU A 258 0.84 28.37 23.97
C LEU A 258 0.53 27.10 23.19
N GLU A 259 0.43 27.22 21.88
CA GLU A 259 0.26 26.09 20.97
C GLU A 259 1.55 25.90 20.18
N LEU A 260 1.92 24.66 19.85
CA LEU A 260 3.10 24.34 19.02
C LEU A 260 2.79 23.17 18.09
N TYR A 261 2.50 23.47 16.82
CA TYR A 261 2.26 22.46 15.78
C TYR A 261 2.85 22.93 14.43
N GLY A 262 2.87 22.04 13.43
CA GLY A 262 3.46 22.34 12.12
C GLY A 262 2.77 23.50 11.40
N GLY A 263 3.54 24.38 10.78
CA GLY A 263 3.01 25.53 10.04
C GLY A 263 2.59 26.73 10.90
N GLN A 264 3.07 26.80 12.14
CA GLN A 264 3.00 28.03 12.94
C GLN A 264 3.98 29.11 12.43
N ASP A 265 3.62 30.35 12.70
CA ASP A 265 4.44 31.52 12.40
C ASP A 265 5.71 31.57 13.26
N ARG A 266 6.73 32.24 12.75
CA ARG A 266 8.05 32.30 13.37
C ARG A 266 8.02 33.02 14.72
N GLU A 267 7.20 34.06 14.87
CA GLU A 267 7.11 34.83 16.09
C GLU A 267 6.56 33.98 17.25
N THR A 268 5.49 33.21 17.02
CA THR A 268 4.99 32.24 18.00
C THR A 268 6.01 31.16 18.35
N GLN A 269 6.77 30.68 17.36
CA GLN A 269 7.84 29.69 17.61
C GLN A 269 8.96 30.28 18.47
N ASP A 270 9.44 31.49 18.17
CA ASP A 270 10.51 32.15 18.91
C ASP A 270 10.10 32.38 20.38
N ARG A 271 8.84 32.77 20.62
CA ARG A 271 8.26 32.92 21.98
C ARG A 271 8.32 31.65 22.83
N ILE A 272 8.22 30.46 22.22
CA ILE A 272 8.30 29.19 22.94
C ILE A 272 9.72 28.94 23.50
N PHE A 273 10.74 29.46 22.82
CA PHE A 273 12.14 29.30 23.23
C PHE A 273 12.62 30.38 24.20
N GLU A 274 11.85 31.45 24.40
CA GLU A 274 12.18 32.49 25.36
C GLU A 274 12.23 31.91 26.79
N VAL A 275 13.20 32.35 27.58
CA VAL A 275 13.28 32.00 29.01
C VAL A 275 12.39 32.98 29.77
N THR A 276 11.43 32.46 30.52
CA THR A 276 10.50 33.26 31.33
C THR A 276 10.31 32.66 32.71
N GLU A 277 10.03 33.52 33.69
CA GLU A 277 9.66 33.12 35.05
C GLU A 277 8.16 32.82 35.16
N ARG A 278 7.33 33.33 34.23
CA ARG A 278 5.89 33.06 34.21
C ARG A 278 5.66 31.58 33.85
N PRO A 279 4.81 30.85 34.60
CA PRO A 279 4.45 29.49 34.24
C PRO A 279 3.88 29.40 32.82
N ARG A 280 4.26 28.36 32.08
CA ARG A 280 3.80 28.11 30.71
C ARG A 280 3.25 26.70 30.54
N VAL A 281 2.20 26.59 29.74
CA VAL A 281 1.67 25.32 29.27
C VAL A 281 1.67 25.34 27.75
N ILE A 282 2.45 24.44 27.14
CA ILE A 282 2.63 24.37 25.69
C ILE A 282 1.95 23.11 25.16
N PHE A 283 0.88 23.28 24.40
CA PHE A 283 0.16 22.19 23.73
C PHE A 283 0.80 21.89 22.39
N THR A 284 1.31 20.67 22.22
CA THR A 284 2.17 20.35 21.08
C THR A 284 1.90 18.99 20.46
N THR A 285 2.24 18.82 19.18
CA THR A 285 2.32 17.50 18.56
C THR A 285 3.66 16.83 18.88
N ASN A 286 4.00 15.75 18.17
CA ASN A 286 5.33 15.13 18.25
C ASN A 286 6.49 16.09 17.88
N ILE A 287 6.24 17.33 17.47
CA ILE A 287 7.27 18.35 17.17
C ILE A 287 8.24 18.56 18.34
N ALA A 288 7.75 18.58 19.58
CA ALA A 288 8.58 18.75 20.78
C ALA A 288 9.23 17.45 21.30
N GLU A 289 8.96 16.30 20.67
CA GLU A 289 9.38 14.99 21.16
C GLU A 289 10.88 14.74 21.01
N THR A 290 11.40 15.03 19.81
CA THR A 290 12.76 14.90 19.28
C THR A 290 13.76 15.99 19.62
N SER A 291 13.38 17.15 19.13
CA SER A 291 14.27 17.94 18.29
C SER A 291 14.34 19.40 18.73
N ILE A 292 13.50 19.74 19.71
CA ILE A 292 13.26 21.07 20.21
C ILE A 292 13.54 21.01 21.71
N THR A 293 14.42 21.88 22.18
CA THR A 293 14.73 22.05 23.60
C THR A 293 14.00 23.28 24.10
N VAL A 294 12.82 23.05 24.69
CA VAL A 294 12.11 24.10 25.43
C VAL A 294 12.80 24.28 26.79
N PRO A 295 13.13 25.51 27.21
CA PRO A 295 13.79 25.75 28.49
C PRO A 295 12.83 25.49 29.66
N ASN A 296 13.39 25.07 30.81
CA ASN A 296 12.70 24.97 32.09
C ASN A 296 11.43 24.08 32.09
N VAL A 297 11.44 23.00 31.30
CA VAL A 297 10.35 22.01 31.31
C VAL A 297 10.44 21.18 32.57
N THR A 298 9.37 21.17 33.34
CA THR A 298 9.27 20.46 34.64
C THR A 298 8.11 19.48 34.66
N GLY A 299 7.11 19.71 33.80
CA GLY A 299 5.95 18.84 33.61
C GLY A 299 5.81 18.34 32.17
N VAL A 300 5.37 17.10 32.01
CA VAL A 300 4.88 16.55 30.73
C VAL A 300 3.51 15.91 30.95
N VAL A 301 2.59 16.13 30.03
CA VAL A 301 1.33 15.40 29.92
C VAL A 301 1.30 14.74 28.56
N ASP A 302 1.21 13.42 28.51
CA ASP A 302 1.25 12.65 27.27
C ASP A 302 -0.08 11.97 27.00
N SER A 303 -0.71 12.28 25.85
CA SER A 303 -1.95 11.61 25.43
C SER A 303 -1.74 10.17 24.95
N GLY A 304 -0.50 9.75 24.70
CA GLY A 304 -0.17 8.38 24.29
C GLY A 304 -0.60 8.04 22.86
N ILE A 305 -0.95 9.07 22.09
CA ILE A 305 -1.45 8.96 20.72
C ILE A 305 -0.78 10.00 19.83
N GLU A 306 -0.71 9.70 18.55
CA GLU A 306 -0.25 10.64 17.52
C GLU A 306 -1.05 10.46 16.23
N ARG A 307 -0.93 11.42 15.31
CA ARG A 307 -1.53 11.35 13.98
C ARG A 307 -0.47 11.08 12.94
N VAL A 308 -0.56 9.91 12.30
CA VAL A 308 0.41 9.42 11.31
C VAL A 308 -0.26 9.37 9.94
N SER A 309 0.48 9.75 8.90
CA SER A 309 0.08 9.51 7.50
C SER A 309 0.53 8.11 7.11
N LEU A 310 -0.42 7.26 6.73
CA LEU A 310 -0.17 5.89 6.31
C LEU A 310 -0.66 5.69 4.89
N TYR A 311 0.09 4.94 4.10
CA TYR A 311 -0.38 4.44 2.83
C TYR A 311 -1.31 3.24 3.04
N ASP A 312 -2.53 3.30 2.49
CA ASP A 312 -3.51 2.22 2.54
C ASP A 312 -3.41 1.37 1.26
N ASP A 313 -2.89 0.15 1.38
CA ASP A 313 -2.63 -0.76 0.24
C ASP A 313 -3.89 -1.14 -0.52
N SER A 314 -5.02 -1.27 0.18
CA SER A 314 -6.27 -1.72 -0.44
C SER A 314 -6.88 -0.65 -1.35
N GLU A 315 -6.68 0.62 -0.99
CA GLU A 315 -7.35 1.76 -1.61
C GLU A 315 -6.38 2.67 -2.37
N LYS A 316 -5.06 2.41 -2.27
CA LYS A 316 -3.96 3.14 -2.91
C LYS A 316 -3.93 4.64 -2.59
N VAL A 317 -4.32 5.01 -1.37
CA VAL A 317 -4.38 6.41 -0.91
C VAL A 317 -3.70 6.60 0.44
N ASN A 318 -3.20 7.81 0.67
CA ASN A 318 -2.70 8.19 1.99
C ASN A 318 -3.88 8.51 2.93
N VAL A 319 -3.83 7.96 4.14
CA VAL A 319 -4.82 8.16 5.20
C VAL A 319 -4.15 8.70 6.44
N LEU A 320 -4.74 9.73 7.04
CA LEU A 320 -4.32 10.20 8.36
C LEU A 320 -5.05 9.38 9.42
N ARG A 321 -4.31 8.58 10.20
CA ARG A 321 -4.87 7.80 11.31
C ARG A 321 -4.31 8.29 12.63
N THR A 322 -5.17 8.36 13.63
CA THR A 322 -4.74 8.58 15.02
C THR A 322 -4.44 7.22 15.63
N MET A 323 -3.22 7.01 16.08
CA MET A 323 -2.74 5.72 16.59
C MET A 323 -2.02 5.88 17.93
N PRO A 324 -1.96 4.82 18.76
CA PRO A 324 -1.09 4.79 19.92
C PRO A 324 0.38 4.95 19.52
N ILE A 325 1.14 5.68 20.35
CA ILE A 325 2.60 5.81 20.18
C ILE A 325 3.33 4.55 20.65
N SER A 326 4.61 4.42 20.29
CA SER A 326 5.46 3.39 20.91
C SER A 326 5.92 3.79 22.31
N MET A 327 6.35 2.80 23.10
CA MET A 327 6.98 3.04 24.40
C MET A 327 8.26 3.85 24.29
N GLN A 328 9.02 3.67 23.21
CA GLN A 328 10.20 4.48 22.94
C GLN A 328 9.84 5.97 22.75
N ASN A 329 8.76 6.28 22.03
CA ASN A 329 8.24 7.66 21.92
C ASN A 329 7.82 8.19 23.30
N ALA A 330 7.08 7.41 24.08
CA ALA A 330 6.61 7.80 25.41
C ALA A 330 7.76 8.13 26.38
N ILE A 331 8.85 7.35 26.34
CA ILE A 331 10.07 7.59 27.13
C ILE A 331 10.72 8.91 26.71
N GLN A 332 10.84 9.18 25.41
CA GLN A 332 11.43 10.40 24.89
C GLN A 332 10.61 11.65 25.24
N ARG A 333 9.28 11.56 25.15
CA ARG A 333 8.36 12.62 25.58
C ARG A 333 8.49 12.91 27.07
N SER A 334 8.47 11.86 27.89
CA SER A 334 8.61 11.97 29.35
C SER A 334 9.96 12.60 29.75
N GLY A 335 11.04 12.19 29.07
CA GLY A 335 12.40 12.70 29.27
C GLY A 335 12.58 14.19 29.03
N ARG A 336 11.62 14.88 28.39
CA ARG A 336 11.66 16.34 28.21
C ARG A 336 11.64 17.10 29.54
N SER A 337 11.00 16.54 30.58
CA SER A 337 10.94 17.16 31.90
C SER A 337 12.17 16.91 32.78
N GLY A 338 13.10 16.04 32.39
CA GLY A 338 14.28 15.65 33.17
C GLY A 338 15.60 16.25 32.69
N ARG A 339 15.55 17.40 32.00
CA ARG A 339 16.73 17.98 31.33
C ARG A 339 17.52 18.94 32.21
N THR A 340 16.83 19.84 32.88
CA THR A 340 17.45 20.91 33.68
C THR A 340 17.25 20.73 35.18
N GLN A 341 16.27 19.94 35.57
CA GLN A 341 15.92 19.64 36.96
C GLN A 341 15.05 18.38 37.02
N ASN A 342 14.71 17.92 38.22
CA ASN A 342 13.79 16.80 38.42
C ASN A 342 12.43 17.10 37.77
N GLY A 343 11.93 16.16 36.99
CA GLY A 343 10.69 16.31 36.22
C GLY A 343 9.57 15.38 36.66
N CYS A 344 8.36 15.65 36.18
CA CYS A 344 7.24 14.71 36.25
C CYS A 344 6.54 14.59 34.90
N ALA A 345 6.20 13.36 34.51
CA ALA A 345 5.40 13.07 33.34
C ALA A 345 4.13 12.31 33.74
N ILE A 346 2.97 12.88 33.40
CA ILE A 346 1.66 12.23 33.51
C ILE A 346 1.30 11.60 32.17
N ARG A 347 1.21 10.27 32.16
CA ARG A 347 0.79 9.47 31.02
C ARG A 347 -0.71 9.24 31.12
N LEU A 348 -1.50 9.67 30.12
CA LEU A 348 -2.96 9.58 30.18
C LEU A 348 -3.50 8.14 29.96
N TRP A 349 -2.71 7.11 30.21
CA TRP A 349 -3.10 5.72 30.06
C TRP A 349 -2.71 4.89 31.29
N SER A 350 -3.39 3.76 31.47
CA SER A 350 -3.11 2.80 32.55
C SER A 350 -1.85 1.98 32.27
N GLU A 351 -1.21 1.47 33.32
CA GLU A 351 -0.07 0.54 33.19
C GLU A 351 -0.43 -0.74 32.41
N GLU A 352 -1.69 -1.17 32.45
CA GLU A 352 -2.15 -2.32 31.67
C GLU A 352 -2.18 -2.01 30.17
N SER A 353 -2.64 -0.81 29.79
CA SER A 353 -2.61 -0.33 28.42
C SER A 353 -1.18 -0.19 27.89
N GLU A 354 -0.25 0.23 28.76
CA GLU A 354 1.17 0.39 28.45
C GLU A 354 1.80 -0.92 27.95
N LYS A 355 1.45 -2.06 28.58
CA LYS A 355 1.93 -3.39 28.18
C LYS A 355 1.53 -3.81 26.75
N ARG A 356 0.48 -3.19 26.20
CA ARG A 356 -0.02 -3.47 24.84
C ARG A 356 0.53 -2.49 23.80
N MET A 357 1.28 -1.47 24.22
CA MET A 357 1.88 -0.50 23.29
C MET A 357 3.04 -1.11 22.52
N PRO A 358 3.25 -0.72 21.25
CA PRO A 358 4.44 -1.08 20.50
C PRO A 358 5.70 -0.68 21.27
N GLN A 359 6.74 -1.52 21.29
CA GLN A 359 7.94 -1.21 22.06
C GLN A 359 8.92 -0.30 21.30
N GLY A 360 9.12 -0.56 20.01
CA GLY A 360 10.02 0.22 19.14
C GLY A 360 9.28 1.15 18.18
N ILE A 361 10.02 2.12 17.64
CA ILE A 361 9.53 3.01 16.59
C ILE A 361 9.33 2.22 15.29
N VAL A 362 8.18 2.40 14.65
CA VAL A 362 7.86 1.77 13.36
C VAL A 362 8.58 2.54 12.24
N PRO A 363 9.43 1.89 11.43
CA PRO A 363 10.13 2.54 10.33
C PRO A 363 9.17 3.13 9.29
N GLU A 364 9.49 4.34 8.81
CA GLU A 364 8.65 5.07 7.84
C GLU A 364 8.53 4.35 6.50
N VAL A 365 9.54 3.56 6.11
CA VAL A 365 9.50 2.72 4.90
C VAL A 365 8.31 1.75 4.86
N LEU A 366 7.81 1.34 6.03
CA LEU A 366 6.62 0.47 6.14
C LEU A 366 5.30 1.24 6.04
N GLN A 367 5.35 2.57 6.03
CA GLN A 367 4.17 3.46 6.13
C GLN A 367 3.92 4.29 4.87
N ILE A 368 4.89 4.35 3.95
CA ILE A 368 4.81 5.16 2.73
C ILE A 368 4.55 4.33 1.47
N GLU A 369 4.19 5.04 0.40
CA GLU A 369 4.25 4.55 -0.97
C GLU A 369 5.71 4.64 -1.46
N PRO A 370 6.34 3.54 -1.94
CA PRO A 370 7.79 3.49 -2.11
C PRO A 370 8.31 3.94 -3.48
N SER A 371 7.50 4.40 -4.44
CA SER A 371 7.97 4.74 -5.80
C SER A 371 9.07 5.81 -5.79
N GLU A 372 8.95 6.86 -4.98
CA GLU A 372 10.00 7.89 -4.86
C GLU A 372 11.30 7.28 -4.30
N LEU A 373 11.20 6.50 -3.22
CA LEU A 373 12.33 5.86 -2.55
C LEU A 373 13.06 4.87 -3.47
N LEU A 374 12.32 4.08 -4.24
CA LEU A 374 12.87 3.10 -5.18
C LEU A 374 13.62 3.77 -6.32
N LEU A 375 13.08 4.86 -6.89
CA LEU A 375 13.77 5.59 -7.94
C LEU A 375 15.06 6.26 -7.42
N GLN A 376 15.02 6.80 -6.20
CA GLN A 376 16.21 7.36 -5.54
C GLN A 376 17.26 6.28 -5.26
N LYS A 377 16.85 5.11 -4.75
CA LYS A 377 17.73 3.94 -4.56
C LYS A 377 18.40 3.53 -5.87
N ALA A 378 17.62 3.34 -6.94
CA ALA A 378 18.15 2.94 -8.24
C ALA A 378 19.11 4.00 -8.83
N ALA A 379 18.84 5.29 -8.60
CA ALA A 379 19.75 6.36 -9.00
C ALA A 379 21.10 6.30 -8.26
N LEU A 380 21.07 6.04 -6.95
CA LEU A 380 22.29 5.86 -6.15
C LEU A 380 23.09 4.63 -6.58
N GLU A 381 22.41 3.53 -6.90
CA GLU A 381 23.04 2.30 -7.43
C GLU A 381 23.69 2.53 -8.80
N ALA A 382 23.07 3.33 -9.68
CA ALA A 382 23.67 3.67 -10.96
C ALA A 382 24.92 4.55 -10.82
N MET A 383 24.99 5.42 -9.80
CA MET A 383 26.19 6.20 -9.50
C MET A 383 27.37 5.30 -9.13
N ASP A 384 27.14 4.18 -8.43
CA ASP A 384 28.18 3.18 -8.12
C ASP A 384 28.77 2.55 -9.39
N THR A 385 27.91 2.08 -10.28
CA THR A 385 28.33 1.40 -11.51
C THR A 385 29.14 2.32 -12.42
N LEU A 386 28.78 3.60 -12.49
CA LEU A 386 29.50 4.62 -13.26
C LEU A 386 30.86 4.98 -12.64
N ALA A 387 30.97 4.98 -11.30
CA ALA A 387 32.25 5.18 -10.62
C ALA A 387 33.18 3.97 -10.81
N ALA A 388 32.66 2.75 -10.69
CA ALA A 388 33.41 1.51 -10.86
C ALA A 388 33.89 1.27 -12.31
N SER A 389 33.13 1.70 -13.31
CA SER A 389 33.51 1.58 -14.74
C SER A 389 34.61 2.56 -15.15
N ARG A 390 34.62 3.80 -14.62
CA ARG A 390 35.72 4.76 -14.84
C ARG A 390 37.06 4.27 -14.30
N LEU A 391 37.05 3.58 -13.17
CA LEU A 391 38.27 3.02 -12.55
C LEU A 391 38.92 1.88 -13.35
N ARG A 392 38.17 1.15 -14.19
CA ARG A 392 38.74 0.07 -15.02
C ARG A 392 39.44 0.58 -16.27
N TYR A 393 39.14 1.80 -16.73
CA TYR A 393 39.76 2.38 -17.93
C TYR A 393 41.11 3.05 -17.66
N ASP A 394 41.39 3.49 -16.42
CA ASP A 394 42.66 4.17 -16.08
C ASP A 394 43.84 3.23 -15.80
N VAL A 395 43.64 1.90 -15.76
CA VAL A 395 44.72 0.92 -15.51
C VAL A 395 45.27 0.30 -16.81
N GLY A 396 44.81 0.76 -17.99
CA GLY A 396 45.14 0.13 -19.28
C GLY A 396 45.34 1.09 -20.44
N ALA A 397 46.03 2.22 -20.27
CA ALA A 397 46.31 3.16 -21.35
C ALA A 397 47.80 3.19 -21.74
N THR A 398 48.26 2.12 -22.40
CA THR A 398 49.31 2.22 -23.44
C THR A 398 48.97 1.25 -24.55
N THR A 399 48.17 1.68 -25.53
CA THR A 399 48.39 1.46 -26.98
C THR A 399 47.38 2.33 -27.73
N GLN A 400 47.89 3.20 -28.61
CA GLN A 400 47.08 4.01 -29.52
C GLN A 400 46.34 3.11 -30.52
N GLN A 401 45.03 3.21 -30.59
CA GLN A 401 44.29 2.96 -31.83
C GLN A 401 42.96 3.72 -31.83
N ARG A 402 42.79 4.57 -32.86
CA ARG A 402 41.54 5.22 -33.25
C ARG A 402 40.51 4.14 -33.62
N CYS A 403 39.29 4.21 -33.08
CA CYS A 403 38.08 3.69 -33.71
C CYS A 403 36.82 4.45 -33.22
N ASP A 404 36.09 4.96 -34.22
CA ASP A 404 34.67 5.31 -34.37
C ASP A 404 33.72 5.57 -33.18
N GLU A 405 32.99 6.66 -33.34
CA GLU A 405 31.80 7.09 -32.59
C GLU A 405 30.58 6.18 -32.91
N SER A 406 30.45 5.06 -32.19
CA SER A 406 29.15 4.43 -31.91
C SER A 406 29.29 3.39 -30.80
N MET A 407 28.95 3.75 -29.57
CA MET A 407 28.81 2.77 -28.47
C MET A 407 27.58 3.12 -27.63
N ASP A 408 26.52 2.33 -27.81
CA ASP A 408 25.48 2.11 -26.81
C ASP A 408 26.10 1.37 -25.61
N PRO A 409 26.05 1.89 -24.37
CA PRO A 409 26.69 1.25 -23.23
C PRO A 409 25.83 0.19 -22.52
N ILE A 410 24.70 -0.25 -23.10
CA ILE A 410 23.77 -1.18 -22.43
C ILE A 410 23.37 -2.31 -23.38
N SER A 411 24.31 -3.19 -23.69
CA SER A 411 23.99 -4.54 -24.18
C SER A 411 24.97 -5.54 -23.58
N ARG A 412 24.70 -5.94 -22.33
CA ARG A 412 25.25 -7.17 -21.75
C ARG A 412 24.12 -8.03 -21.23
N SER A 413 24.28 -9.32 -21.48
CA SER A 413 23.36 -10.42 -21.22
C SER A 413 22.81 -10.44 -19.79
N ALA A 414 21.57 -10.93 -19.69
CA ALA A 414 20.72 -11.06 -18.51
C ALA A 414 21.25 -12.01 -17.42
N ASP A 415 22.40 -11.69 -16.82
CA ASP A 415 22.79 -12.21 -15.51
C ASP A 415 22.56 -11.12 -14.45
N SER A 416 21.44 -11.25 -13.75
CA SER A 416 21.00 -10.58 -12.50
C SER A 416 21.67 -9.24 -12.14
N PHE A 417 21.03 -8.13 -12.51
CA PHE A 417 21.26 -6.81 -11.91
C PHE A 417 20.68 -6.82 -10.48
N GLN A 418 21.43 -7.32 -9.50
CA GLN A 418 21.06 -7.22 -8.08
C GLN A 418 21.70 -5.94 -7.54
N GLY A 419 20.91 -4.87 -7.39
CA GLY A 419 21.37 -3.61 -6.79
C GLY A 419 21.92 -3.83 -5.38
N ASP A 420 23.13 -3.32 -5.11
CA ASP A 420 23.91 -3.59 -3.89
C ASP A 420 23.40 -2.85 -2.63
N ILE A 421 22.47 -1.89 -2.76
CA ILE A 421 21.99 -1.12 -1.60
C ILE A 421 20.88 -1.90 -0.88
N LYS A 422 21.22 -2.47 0.28
CA LYS A 422 20.25 -3.13 1.16
C LYS A 422 19.77 -2.21 2.29
N LEU A 423 18.49 -1.84 2.25
CA LEU A 423 17.87 -1.04 3.32
C LEU A 423 17.88 -1.82 4.67
N PRO A 424 18.00 -1.12 5.82
CA PRO A 424 17.90 -1.75 7.14
C PRO A 424 16.56 -2.46 7.37
N THR A 425 15.48 -1.90 6.81
CA THR A 425 14.16 -2.52 6.81
C THR A 425 13.69 -2.68 5.37
N ALA A 426 13.31 -3.90 5.01
CA ALA A 426 12.82 -4.20 3.67
C ALA A 426 11.48 -3.50 3.40
N ILE A 427 11.30 -3.05 2.16
CA ILE A 427 10.01 -2.54 1.69
C ILE A 427 9.03 -3.73 1.63
N PRO A 428 7.75 -3.56 1.99
CA PRO A 428 6.76 -4.62 1.81
C PRO A 428 6.70 -5.09 0.35
N GLU A 429 6.85 -6.39 0.12
CA GLU A 429 7.00 -6.98 -1.22
C GLU A 429 5.89 -6.57 -2.19
N THR A 430 4.64 -6.57 -1.72
CA THR A 430 3.47 -6.16 -2.52
C THR A 430 3.57 -4.70 -2.99
N ARG A 431 4.09 -3.80 -2.15
CA ARG A 431 4.29 -2.39 -2.49
C ARG A 431 5.48 -2.20 -3.40
N GLU A 432 6.57 -2.93 -3.16
CA GLU A 432 7.76 -2.89 -4.01
C GLU A 432 7.42 -3.31 -5.44
N ILE A 433 6.71 -4.44 -5.63
CA ILE A 433 6.26 -4.89 -6.95
C ILE A 433 5.35 -3.85 -7.62
N ALA A 434 4.40 -3.27 -6.89
CA ALA A 434 3.46 -2.30 -7.45
C ALA A 434 4.17 -1.01 -7.89
N ALA A 435 5.08 -0.50 -7.06
CA ALA A 435 5.85 0.71 -7.35
C ALA A 435 6.87 0.50 -8.48
N THR A 436 7.55 -0.65 -8.52
CA THR A 436 8.45 -1.01 -9.63
C THR A 436 7.68 -1.06 -10.95
N LYS A 437 6.51 -1.71 -10.98
CA LYS A 437 5.65 -1.73 -12.18
C LYS A 437 5.18 -0.35 -12.60
N LEU A 438 4.89 0.54 -11.65
CA LEU A 438 4.53 1.93 -11.95
C LEU A 438 5.71 2.67 -12.62
N LEU A 439 6.90 2.55 -12.05
CA LEU A 439 8.11 3.21 -12.57
C LEU A 439 8.53 2.65 -13.93
N GLU A 440 8.40 1.33 -14.14
CA GLU A 440 8.60 0.68 -15.45
C GLU A 440 7.55 1.12 -16.47
N GLY A 441 6.28 1.23 -16.06
CA GLY A 441 5.20 1.76 -16.89
C GLY A 441 5.44 3.21 -17.33
N PHE A 442 6.11 4.01 -16.49
CA PHE A 442 6.57 5.36 -16.86
C PHE A 442 7.91 5.39 -17.61
N GLY A 443 8.54 4.24 -17.85
CA GLY A 443 9.85 4.12 -18.49
C GLY A 443 11.00 4.72 -17.67
N MET A 444 10.83 4.89 -16.35
CA MET A 444 11.87 5.40 -15.45
C MET A 444 12.79 4.29 -14.93
N LEU A 445 12.27 3.06 -14.86
CA LEU A 445 13.03 1.84 -14.58
C LEU A 445 12.89 0.85 -15.74
N GLN A 446 13.87 -0.05 -15.85
CA GLN A 446 13.83 -1.22 -16.72
C GLN A 446 14.58 -2.37 -16.02
N ASP A 447 13.89 -3.48 -15.76
CA ASP A 447 14.45 -4.64 -15.06
C ASP A 447 15.11 -4.27 -13.71
N GLY A 448 14.49 -3.32 -12.98
CA GLY A 448 15.00 -2.77 -11.72
C GLY A 448 16.14 -1.75 -11.84
N ALA A 449 16.71 -1.55 -13.03
CA ALA A 449 17.75 -0.53 -13.27
C ALA A 449 17.14 0.81 -13.69
N ILE A 450 17.77 1.92 -13.30
CA ILE A 450 17.31 3.27 -13.67
C ILE A 450 17.60 3.59 -15.14
N THR A 451 16.62 4.14 -15.84
CA THR A 451 16.75 4.56 -17.24
C THR A 451 17.29 6.00 -17.36
N PRO A 452 17.69 6.48 -18.56
CA PRO A 452 18.01 7.89 -18.77
C PRO A 452 16.86 8.85 -18.42
N LEU A 453 15.62 8.42 -18.66
CA LEU A 453 14.43 9.19 -18.26
C LEU A 453 14.30 9.25 -16.74
N GLY A 454 14.51 8.13 -16.04
CA GLY A 454 14.53 8.08 -14.58
C GLY A 454 15.61 8.99 -13.97
N LEU A 455 16.82 8.99 -14.54
CA LEU A 455 17.90 9.90 -14.14
C LEU A 455 17.54 11.37 -14.36
N LYS A 456 16.87 11.70 -15.48
CA LYS A 456 16.37 13.05 -15.73
C LYS A 456 15.28 13.43 -14.72
N ALA A 457 14.37 12.51 -14.39
CA ALA A 457 13.30 12.70 -13.40
C ALA A 457 13.84 13.02 -12.00
N ILE A 458 14.87 12.31 -11.54
CA ILE A 458 15.53 12.56 -10.24
C ILE A 458 16.16 13.97 -10.15
N ARG A 459 16.58 14.54 -11.28
CA ARG A 459 17.19 15.89 -11.34
C ARG A 459 16.16 17.01 -11.46
N THR A 460 14.87 16.69 -11.50
CA THR A 460 13.82 17.70 -11.52
C THR A 460 13.68 18.34 -10.14
N PRO A 461 13.17 19.59 -10.05
CA PRO A 461 12.97 20.24 -8.76
C PRO A 461 11.83 19.63 -7.92
N VAL A 462 11.11 18.62 -8.41
CA VAL A 462 9.97 18.00 -7.72
C VAL A 462 10.28 16.54 -7.42
N SER A 463 9.75 16.03 -6.31
CA SER A 463 10.00 14.66 -5.88
C SER A 463 8.88 13.70 -6.29
N SER A 464 7.67 14.23 -6.51
CA SER A 464 6.52 13.45 -6.99
C SER A 464 6.77 12.85 -8.36
N ILE A 465 6.78 11.53 -8.46
CA ILE A 465 7.03 10.76 -9.70
C ILE A 465 6.19 11.24 -10.90
N PRO A 466 4.85 11.39 -10.81
CA PRO A 466 4.05 11.94 -11.91
C PRO A 466 4.47 13.33 -12.40
N LEU A 467 4.85 14.23 -11.49
CA LEU A 467 5.24 15.59 -11.84
C LEU A 467 6.65 15.61 -12.45
N ALA A 468 7.55 14.78 -11.90
CA ALA A 468 8.89 14.59 -12.42
C ALA A 468 8.85 14.02 -13.85
N LEU A 469 7.92 13.11 -14.16
CA LEU A 469 7.69 12.60 -15.52
C LEU A 469 7.39 13.72 -16.51
N LEU A 470 6.46 14.63 -16.17
CA LEU A 470 6.11 15.75 -17.04
C LEU A 470 7.30 16.67 -17.32
N LEU A 471 8.09 16.96 -16.29
CA LEU A 471 9.28 17.81 -16.43
C LEU A 471 10.44 17.11 -17.16
N ALA A 472 10.58 15.80 -16.98
CA ALA A 472 11.63 15.00 -17.62
C ALA A 472 11.32 14.72 -19.09
N THR A 473 10.05 14.62 -19.47
CA THR A 473 9.64 14.40 -20.88
C THR A 473 9.60 15.67 -21.72
N ALA A 474 9.68 16.86 -21.09
CA ALA A 474 9.78 18.12 -21.82
C ALA A 474 11.07 18.19 -22.67
N ASN A 475 10.91 18.56 -23.95
CA ASN A 475 11.98 18.72 -24.92
C ASN A 475 12.46 20.17 -25.04
N GLY A 476 11.61 21.14 -24.65
CA GLY A 476 11.99 22.54 -24.59
C GLY A 476 11.07 23.39 -23.71
N PRO A 477 11.39 24.70 -23.54
CA PRO A 477 10.62 25.62 -22.70
C PRO A 477 9.13 25.73 -23.08
N GLN A 478 8.81 25.56 -24.36
CA GLN A 478 7.46 25.62 -24.91
C GLN A 478 6.54 24.51 -24.39
N ASP A 479 7.09 23.36 -23.97
CA ASP A 479 6.33 22.24 -23.43
C ASP A 479 5.87 22.50 -21.98
N LEU A 480 6.45 23.54 -21.33
CA LEU A 480 6.24 23.89 -19.94
C LEU A 480 5.69 25.32 -19.79
N PRO A 481 4.45 25.59 -20.25
CA PRO A 481 3.84 26.91 -20.12
C PRO A 481 3.67 27.29 -18.65
N ASP A 482 3.69 28.60 -18.37
CA ASP A 482 3.60 29.15 -17.01
C ASP A 482 2.37 28.64 -16.23
N LEU A 483 1.24 28.43 -16.92
CA LEU A 483 0.03 27.86 -16.31
C LEU A 483 0.24 26.43 -15.81
N LEU A 484 0.96 25.61 -16.58
CA LEU A 484 1.34 24.25 -16.15
C LEU A 484 2.29 24.34 -14.95
N LEU A 485 3.33 25.17 -15.00
CA LEU A 485 4.28 25.30 -13.90
C LEU A 485 3.61 25.76 -12.60
N ALA A 486 2.67 26.72 -12.68
CA ALA A 486 1.86 27.15 -11.54
C ALA A 486 1.00 26.00 -10.99
N ALA A 487 0.38 25.20 -11.86
CA ALA A 487 -0.38 24.01 -11.44
C ALA A 487 0.52 22.97 -10.74
N LEU A 488 1.69 22.65 -11.32
CA LEU A 488 2.66 21.72 -10.72
C LEU A 488 3.15 22.22 -9.35
N ALA A 489 3.39 23.52 -9.20
CA ALA A 489 3.80 24.12 -7.91
C ALA A 489 2.74 23.95 -6.83
N TRP A 490 1.45 24.12 -7.16
CA TRP A 490 0.34 23.90 -6.24
C TRP A 490 0.16 22.42 -5.88
N ILE A 491 0.30 21.51 -6.85
CA ILE A 491 0.21 20.07 -6.58
C ILE A 491 1.35 19.62 -5.65
N HIS A 492 2.58 20.10 -5.87
CA HIS A 492 3.76 19.70 -5.09
C HIS A 492 3.84 20.37 -3.71
N SER A 493 3.49 21.65 -3.59
CA SER A 493 3.77 22.46 -2.38
C SER A 493 2.54 23.14 -1.78
N GLY A 494 1.35 22.97 -2.36
CA GLY A 494 0.11 23.56 -1.87
C GLY A 494 -0.57 22.79 -0.74
N THR A 495 -0.05 21.63 -0.35
CA THR A 495 -0.75 20.65 0.50
C THR A 495 -1.28 21.24 1.81
N GLU A 496 -0.47 22.02 2.53
CA GLU A 496 -0.88 22.58 3.82
C GLU A 496 -2.00 23.62 3.67
N PHE A 497 -1.92 24.47 2.64
CA PHE A 497 -2.97 25.44 2.31
C PHE A 497 -4.28 24.70 1.97
N LEU A 498 -4.20 23.66 1.14
CA LEU A 498 -5.34 22.87 0.69
C LEU A 498 -5.95 22.04 1.82
N GLN A 499 -5.16 21.57 2.78
CA GLN A 499 -5.67 20.87 3.96
C GLN A 499 -6.48 21.77 4.89
N LYS A 500 -6.12 23.06 4.98
CA LYS A 500 -6.87 24.06 5.75
C LYS A 500 -8.13 24.54 5.02
N ALA A 501 -8.25 24.26 3.72
CA ALA A 501 -9.39 24.67 2.92
C ALA A 501 -10.69 23.98 3.34
N LYS A 502 -11.76 24.77 3.44
CA LYS A 502 -13.11 24.25 3.65
C LYS A 502 -13.76 23.75 2.37
N VAL A 503 -13.33 24.28 1.23
CA VAL A 503 -13.89 24.01 -0.11
C VAL A 503 -12.79 23.44 -1.01
N ALA A 504 -13.18 22.60 -1.97
CA ALA A 504 -12.28 22.08 -2.99
C ALA A 504 -11.93 23.18 -4.01
N TYR A 505 -10.66 23.23 -4.43
CA TYR A 505 -10.19 24.18 -5.44
C TYR A 505 -10.02 23.52 -6.81
N ASP A 506 -10.42 24.23 -7.86
CA ASP A 506 -10.01 23.92 -9.23
C ASP A 506 -8.57 24.41 -9.46
N ILE A 507 -7.68 23.49 -9.80
CA ILE A 507 -6.24 23.75 -10.00
C ILE A 507 -5.98 24.78 -11.10
N LEU A 508 -6.77 24.78 -12.17
CA LEU A 508 -6.56 25.69 -13.29
C LEU A 508 -6.91 27.13 -12.91
N THR A 509 -7.97 27.28 -12.12
CA THR A 509 -8.37 28.58 -11.57
C THR A 509 -7.33 29.09 -10.58
N LEU A 510 -6.89 28.22 -9.65
CA LEU A 510 -5.86 28.54 -8.67
C LEU A 510 -4.51 28.92 -9.31
N ALA A 511 -4.11 28.20 -10.35
CA ALA A 511 -2.90 28.47 -11.13
C ALA A 511 -3.01 29.80 -11.92
N ALA A 512 -4.16 30.08 -12.54
CA ALA A 512 -4.39 31.34 -13.23
C ALA A 512 -4.35 32.53 -12.25
N ASP A 513 -5.01 32.42 -11.10
CA ASP A 513 -5.02 33.46 -10.06
C ASP A 513 -3.63 33.74 -9.46
N THR A 514 -2.79 32.70 -9.40
CA THR A 514 -1.38 32.82 -9.01
C THR A 514 -0.60 33.67 -10.01
N LEU A 515 -0.82 33.47 -11.31
CA LEU A 515 -0.13 34.21 -12.37
C LEU A 515 -0.63 35.66 -12.51
N SER A 516 -1.92 35.90 -12.29
CA SER A 516 -2.51 37.25 -12.28
C SER A 516 -2.30 38.01 -10.98
N LYS A 517 -1.71 37.39 -9.95
CA LYS A 517 -1.53 37.95 -8.59
C LYS A 517 -2.86 38.28 -7.89
N ASN A 518 -3.93 37.56 -8.23
CA ASN A 518 -5.25 37.71 -7.61
C ASN A 518 -5.34 37.06 -6.22
N ILE A 519 -4.40 36.16 -5.89
CA ILE A 519 -4.38 35.44 -4.62
C ILE A 519 -3.06 35.66 -3.87
N ASN A 520 -3.12 35.67 -2.54
CA ASN A 520 -1.92 35.60 -1.72
C ASN A 520 -1.39 34.16 -1.73
N VAL A 521 -0.35 33.93 -2.53
CA VAL A 521 0.23 32.61 -2.77
C VAL A 521 1.11 32.21 -1.59
N PRO A 522 1.01 30.97 -1.06
CA PRO A 522 1.93 30.47 -0.05
C PRO A 522 3.39 30.60 -0.49
N ARG A 523 4.29 30.84 0.47
CA ARG A 523 5.72 31.04 0.21
C ARG A 523 6.33 29.80 -0.47
N GLU A 524 5.89 28.62 -0.06
CA GLU A 524 6.35 27.33 -0.56
C GLU A 524 5.98 27.13 -2.03
N VAL A 525 4.72 27.45 -2.40
CA VAL A 525 4.25 27.39 -3.78
C VAL A 525 5.01 28.40 -4.65
N SER A 526 5.19 29.63 -4.15
CA SER A 526 5.94 30.68 -4.86
C SER A 526 7.39 30.28 -5.11
N PHE A 527 8.04 29.64 -4.13
CA PHE A 527 9.39 29.14 -4.24
C PHE A 527 9.50 28.00 -5.26
N THR A 528 8.61 26.99 -5.17
CA THR A 528 8.58 25.88 -6.11
C THR A 528 8.32 26.35 -7.54
N LEU A 529 7.42 27.31 -7.73
CA LEU A 529 7.17 27.93 -9.05
C LEU A 529 8.44 28.59 -9.61
N ARG A 530 9.24 29.25 -8.77
CA ARG A 530 10.53 29.82 -9.20
C ARG A 530 11.50 28.71 -9.63
N GLN A 531 11.66 27.65 -8.82
CA GLN A 531 12.53 26.52 -9.18
C GLN A 531 12.11 25.85 -10.49
N LEU A 532 10.81 25.74 -10.73
CA LEU A 532 10.25 25.19 -11.96
C LEU A 532 10.54 26.07 -13.18
N ARG A 533 10.46 27.39 -13.02
CA ARG A 533 10.86 28.35 -14.08
C ARG A 533 12.36 28.28 -14.35
N ASP A 534 13.19 28.28 -13.30
CA ASP A 534 14.63 28.15 -13.43
C ASP A 534 15.02 26.84 -14.14
N TYR A 535 14.33 25.73 -13.83
CA TYR A 535 14.50 24.44 -14.52
C TYR A 535 14.11 24.53 -16.00
N ARG A 536 12.93 25.12 -16.31
CA ARG A 536 12.48 25.32 -17.70
C ARG A 536 13.48 26.15 -18.49
N ASP A 537 13.93 27.27 -17.92
CA ASP A 537 14.82 28.23 -18.60
C ASP A 537 16.23 27.64 -18.78
N GLY A 538 16.60 26.63 -17.98
CA GLY A 538 17.81 25.83 -18.13
C GLY A 538 17.74 24.74 -19.22
N LEU A 539 16.57 24.45 -19.79
CA LEU A 539 16.43 23.52 -20.91
C LEU A 539 17.01 24.16 -22.18
N LYS A 540 18.08 23.57 -22.73
CA LYS A 540 18.62 23.99 -24.04
C LYS A 540 17.62 23.61 -25.13
N GLU A 541 17.30 24.53 -26.04
CA GLU A 541 16.61 24.20 -27.28
C GLU A 541 17.46 23.19 -28.07
N ILE A 542 16.96 21.97 -28.25
CA ILE A 542 17.57 21.02 -29.18
C ILE A 542 17.05 21.39 -30.57
N PRO A 543 17.90 21.75 -31.55
CA PRO A 543 17.48 21.87 -32.93
C PRO A 543 17.06 20.48 -33.41
N THR A 544 15.76 20.23 -33.50
CA THR A 544 15.22 18.92 -33.89
C THR A 544 15.63 18.57 -35.33
N LEU A 545 16.62 17.68 -35.49
CA LEU A 545 16.95 16.99 -36.75
C LEU A 545 15.83 16.05 -37.24
N VAL A 546 14.76 15.86 -36.44
CA VAL A 546 13.59 15.03 -36.75
C VAL A 546 12.53 15.78 -37.60
N ALA A 547 12.71 17.08 -37.86
CA ALA A 547 11.78 17.87 -38.68
C ALA A 547 11.72 17.46 -40.18
N MET A 548 12.50 16.47 -40.64
CA MET A 548 12.56 16.05 -42.04
C MET A 548 11.92 14.69 -42.38
N ARG A 549 11.28 13.96 -41.45
CA ARG A 549 10.62 12.67 -41.81
C ARG A 549 9.19 12.43 -41.34
N THR A 550 8.53 13.38 -40.68
CA THR A 550 7.11 13.25 -40.30
C THR A 550 6.34 14.55 -40.56
N LYS A 551 6.23 14.96 -41.82
CA LYS A 551 5.39 16.11 -42.21
C LYS A 551 3.87 15.81 -42.24
N GLU A 552 3.45 14.56 -42.01
CA GLU A 552 2.03 14.18 -42.11
C GLU A 552 1.33 13.79 -40.79
N GLN A 553 2.02 13.67 -39.65
CA GLN A 553 1.36 13.23 -38.39
C GLN A 553 1.66 14.06 -37.12
N SER A 554 2.63 14.98 -37.12
CA SER A 554 2.97 15.80 -35.95
C SER A 554 2.52 17.27 -36.02
N SER A 555 1.86 17.69 -37.11
CA SER A 555 1.47 19.09 -37.34
C SER A 555 0.14 19.53 -36.71
N LYS A 556 -0.51 18.70 -35.87
CA LYS A 556 -1.81 19.03 -35.26
C LYS A 556 -1.79 19.34 -33.76
N CYS A 557 -0.69 19.14 -33.02
CA CYS A 557 -0.73 19.23 -31.55
C CYS A 557 0.01 20.40 -30.89
N CYS A 558 0.72 21.26 -31.63
CA CYS A 558 1.32 22.47 -31.07
C CYS A 558 1.27 23.63 -32.08
N PRO A 559 0.46 24.68 -31.86
CA PRO A 559 0.60 25.92 -32.60
C PRO A 559 1.84 26.70 -32.10
N PRO A 560 2.47 27.52 -32.97
CA PRO A 560 3.74 28.19 -32.67
C PRO A 560 3.62 29.21 -31.53
N ALA A 561 4.69 29.33 -30.75
CA ALA A 561 4.84 30.31 -29.68
C ALA A 561 5.07 31.71 -30.25
N SER A 562 4.01 32.42 -30.60
CA SER A 562 3.96 33.90 -30.59
C SER A 562 2.52 34.38 -30.77
N ALA A 563 2.06 35.24 -29.85
CA ALA A 563 0.78 35.94 -29.85
C ALA A 563 -0.51 35.08 -29.79
N GLY A 564 -1.11 34.99 -28.59
CA GLY A 564 -2.55 34.77 -28.42
C GLY A 564 -3.01 33.31 -28.33
N MET A 565 -2.50 32.53 -27.38
CA MET A 565 -3.20 31.33 -26.93
C MET A 565 -4.50 31.78 -26.24
N THR A 566 -5.67 31.38 -26.73
CA THR A 566 -6.91 31.61 -25.97
C THR A 566 -6.83 30.84 -24.64
N ASN A 567 -7.37 31.42 -23.56
CA ASN A 567 -7.29 30.85 -22.21
C ASN A 567 -7.78 29.39 -22.16
N GLU A 568 -8.74 29.03 -23.03
CA GLU A 568 -9.32 27.70 -23.17
C GLU A 568 -8.37 26.64 -23.76
N VAL A 569 -7.56 27.00 -24.76
CA VAL A 569 -6.58 26.08 -25.37
C VAL A 569 -5.45 25.78 -24.37
N ALA A 570 -5.00 26.78 -23.61
CA ALA A 570 -4.00 26.59 -22.56
C ALA A 570 -4.53 25.68 -21.43
N ARG A 571 -5.77 25.88 -20.98
CA ARG A 571 -6.43 25.01 -19.99
C ARG A 571 -6.54 23.56 -20.49
N THR A 572 -6.95 23.37 -21.74
CA THR A 572 -7.06 22.05 -22.38
C THR A 572 -5.72 21.32 -22.43
N PHE A 573 -4.65 22.03 -22.81
CA PHE A 573 -3.29 21.48 -22.81
C PHE A 573 -2.86 21.00 -21.42
N VAL A 574 -3.04 21.85 -20.38
CA VAL A 574 -2.68 21.50 -19.00
C VAL A 574 -3.48 20.28 -18.52
N CYS A 575 -4.79 20.21 -18.79
CA CYS A 575 -5.61 19.04 -18.43
C CYS A 575 -5.09 17.76 -19.08
N LYS A 576 -4.72 17.78 -20.36
CA LYS A 576 -4.16 16.60 -21.05
C LYS A 576 -2.84 16.14 -20.43
N GLN A 577 -1.95 17.07 -20.07
CA GLN A 577 -0.69 16.74 -19.39
C GLN A 577 -0.95 16.12 -18.00
N LEU A 578 -1.85 16.71 -17.22
CA LEU A 578 -2.20 16.19 -15.90
C LEU A 578 -2.88 14.81 -15.99
N LEU A 579 -3.75 14.57 -16.99
CA LEU A 579 -4.36 13.26 -17.23
C LEU A 579 -3.31 12.19 -17.54
N LYS A 580 -2.29 12.53 -18.33
CA LYS A 580 -1.17 11.62 -18.63
C LYS A 580 -0.37 11.29 -17.36
N ALA A 581 -0.18 12.25 -16.47
CA ALA A 581 0.59 12.06 -15.23
C ALA A 581 -0.21 11.32 -14.14
N PHE A 582 -1.54 11.52 -14.08
CA PHE A 582 -2.40 10.98 -13.02
C PHE A 582 -3.60 10.18 -13.58
N PRO A 583 -3.37 9.15 -14.42
CA PRO A 583 -4.46 8.44 -15.10
C PRO A 583 -5.39 7.71 -14.11
N ASP A 584 -4.85 7.22 -13.00
CA ASP A 584 -5.55 6.51 -11.93
C ASP A 584 -6.44 7.42 -11.06
N ARG A 585 -6.27 8.74 -11.18
CA ARG A 585 -7.00 9.74 -10.38
C ARG A 585 -8.18 10.38 -11.12
N LEU A 586 -8.49 9.90 -12.33
CA LEU A 586 -9.66 10.34 -13.08
C LEU A 586 -10.92 9.74 -12.44
N ALA A 587 -11.86 10.61 -12.04
CA ALA A 587 -13.15 10.21 -11.50
C ALA A 587 -14.27 10.62 -12.46
N THR A 588 -15.12 9.65 -12.80
CA THR A 588 -16.25 9.81 -13.73
C THR A 588 -17.57 9.89 -12.97
N PRO A 589 -18.61 10.52 -13.55
CA PRO A 589 -19.87 10.75 -12.84
C PRO A 589 -20.63 9.42 -12.60
N SER A 590 -21.15 9.25 -11.39
CA SER A 590 -21.96 8.11 -10.95
C SER A 590 -23.09 8.60 -10.04
N GLY A 591 -24.24 8.93 -10.64
CA GLY A 591 -25.38 9.54 -9.93
C GLY A 591 -25.05 10.95 -9.44
N SER A 592 -25.07 11.16 -8.12
CA SER A 592 -24.74 12.45 -7.47
C SER A 592 -23.28 12.54 -6.97
N ALA A 593 -22.46 11.54 -7.30
CA ALA A 593 -21.06 11.47 -6.89
C ALA A 593 -20.16 11.16 -8.09
N TYR A 594 -18.85 11.24 -7.89
CA TYR A 594 -17.85 10.76 -8.84
C TYR A 594 -17.26 9.45 -8.34
N LYS A 595 -16.88 8.56 -9.25
CA LYS A 595 -16.26 7.27 -8.94
C LYS A 595 -14.90 7.16 -9.62
N LEU A 596 -13.89 6.77 -8.85
CA LEU A 596 -12.56 6.43 -9.35
C LEU A 596 -12.52 4.99 -9.88
N ALA A 597 -11.48 4.65 -10.65
CA ALA A 597 -11.27 3.29 -11.16
C ALA A 597 -11.16 2.23 -10.04
N ASN A 598 -10.61 2.61 -8.89
CA ASN A 598 -10.52 1.76 -7.70
C ASN A 598 -11.83 1.70 -6.87
N GLN A 599 -12.95 2.17 -7.43
CA GLN A 599 -14.27 2.23 -6.81
C GLN A 599 -14.46 3.21 -5.65
N ASN A 600 -13.43 3.98 -5.27
CA ASN A 600 -13.61 5.06 -4.31
C ASN A 600 -14.59 6.11 -4.84
N VAL A 601 -15.40 6.65 -3.95
CA VAL A 601 -16.46 7.61 -4.24
C VAL A 601 -16.04 8.99 -3.75
N ILE A 602 -16.20 9.99 -4.59
CA ILE A 602 -15.91 11.39 -4.30
C ILE A 602 -17.21 12.17 -4.37
N ARG A 603 -17.55 12.88 -3.30
CA ARG A 603 -18.62 13.89 -3.32
C ARG A 603 -18.01 15.27 -3.36
N LEU A 604 -18.13 15.93 -4.51
CA LEU A 604 -17.62 17.28 -4.71
C LEU A 604 -18.71 18.30 -4.36
N GLN A 605 -18.42 19.20 -3.41
CA GLN A 605 -19.31 20.30 -3.05
C GLN A 605 -18.91 21.55 -3.82
N VAL A 606 -19.44 21.71 -5.03
CA VAL A 606 -19.23 22.88 -5.90
C VAL A 606 -20.57 23.37 -6.44
N ALA A 607 -20.65 24.67 -6.77
CA ALA A 607 -21.88 25.28 -7.27
C ALA A 607 -22.32 24.67 -8.61
N GLU A 608 -21.37 24.45 -9.51
CA GLU A 608 -21.58 23.79 -10.80
C GLU A 608 -20.64 22.58 -10.90
N PRO A 609 -21.18 21.34 -10.84
CA PRO A 609 -20.36 20.14 -10.92
C PRO A 609 -19.83 19.93 -12.34
N PRO A 610 -18.51 19.78 -12.54
CA PRO A 610 -17.94 19.46 -13.85
C PRO A 610 -18.34 18.05 -14.32
N TYR A 611 -18.25 17.76 -15.62
CA TYR A 611 -18.59 16.43 -16.15
C TYR A 611 -17.76 15.32 -15.49
N ALA A 612 -16.43 15.45 -15.53
CA ALA A 612 -15.49 14.57 -14.84
C ALA A 612 -14.46 15.41 -14.07
N ILE A 613 -13.79 14.78 -13.11
CA ILE A 613 -12.74 15.43 -12.31
C ILE A 613 -11.46 14.60 -12.28
N LEU A 614 -10.33 15.27 -12.33
CA LEU A 614 -9.05 14.70 -11.98
C LEU A 614 -8.74 15.04 -10.51
N ALA A 615 -8.78 14.05 -9.62
CA ALA A 615 -8.62 14.26 -8.19
C ALA A 615 -7.14 14.35 -7.79
N LEU A 616 -6.60 15.57 -7.66
CA LEU A 616 -5.16 15.80 -7.45
C LEU A 616 -4.74 15.75 -5.98
N SER A 617 -5.63 16.17 -5.07
CA SER A 617 -5.43 16.07 -3.62
C SER A 617 -6.64 15.41 -2.96
N MET A 618 -6.42 14.21 -2.43
CA MET A 618 -7.44 13.37 -1.80
C MET A 618 -7.05 13.11 -0.35
N LEU A 619 -8.02 13.21 0.55
CA LEU A 619 -7.90 12.76 1.93
C LEU A 619 -9.15 11.98 2.29
N ARG A 620 -8.97 10.83 2.95
CA ARG A 620 -10.11 10.12 3.52
C ARG A 620 -10.58 10.85 4.78
N THR A 621 -11.82 11.31 4.77
CA THR A 621 -12.47 11.92 5.93
C THR A 621 -13.71 11.12 6.30
N GLY A 622 -13.65 10.30 7.34
CA GLY A 622 -14.83 9.58 7.86
C GLY A 622 -14.59 8.11 8.18
N THR A 623 -15.62 7.48 8.74
CA THR A 623 -15.69 6.07 9.13
C THR A 623 -16.07 5.15 7.97
N THR A 624 -16.60 5.69 6.86
CA THR A 624 -16.96 4.96 5.65
C THR A 624 -15.72 4.62 4.82
N LYS A 625 -15.52 3.33 4.54
CA LYS A 625 -14.31 2.80 3.89
C LYS A 625 -14.10 3.23 2.43
N SER A 626 -15.03 3.93 1.77
CA SER A 626 -14.95 4.22 0.34
C SER A 626 -15.11 5.69 -0.05
N GLU A 627 -15.36 6.59 0.90
CA GLU A 627 -15.60 8.01 0.59
C GLU A 627 -14.33 8.86 0.76
N LEU A 628 -13.99 9.64 -0.25
CA LEU A 628 -12.81 10.52 -0.28
C LEU A 628 -13.23 11.99 -0.36
N LYS A 629 -12.59 12.82 0.47
CA LYS A 629 -12.65 14.28 0.35
C LYS A 629 -11.57 14.73 -0.60
N VAL A 630 -11.97 15.46 -1.65
CA VAL A 630 -11.06 16.11 -2.58
C VAL A 630 -10.90 17.58 -2.19
N ASN A 631 -9.66 18.02 -2.01
CA ASN A 631 -9.35 19.43 -1.73
C ASN A 631 -8.82 20.17 -2.98
N LEU A 632 -8.32 19.43 -3.96
CA LEU A 632 -7.79 19.97 -5.21
C LEU A 632 -8.17 19.04 -6.37
N TYR A 633 -8.78 19.60 -7.42
CA TYR A 633 -9.16 18.86 -8.61
C TYR A 633 -8.88 19.66 -9.89
N ALA A 634 -8.87 18.99 -11.03
CA ALA A 634 -9.00 19.64 -12.34
C ALA A 634 -10.35 19.27 -12.96
N ALA A 635 -11.09 20.26 -13.46
CA ALA A 635 -12.32 20.02 -14.21
C ALA A 635 -11.98 19.46 -15.60
N ILE A 636 -12.55 18.29 -15.93
CA ILE A 636 -12.36 17.63 -17.22
C ILE A 636 -13.68 17.64 -17.99
N ALA A 637 -13.68 18.36 -19.10
CA ALA A 637 -14.77 18.42 -20.06
C ALA A 637 -14.91 17.08 -20.82
N GLN A 638 -16.13 16.77 -21.27
CA GLN A 638 -16.46 15.51 -21.92
C GLN A 638 -15.67 15.30 -23.21
N GLU A 639 -15.41 16.38 -23.95
CA GLU A 639 -14.67 16.39 -25.22
C GLU A 639 -13.21 15.98 -25.05
N MET A 640 -12.62 16.22 -23.87
CA MET A 640 -11.23 15.82 -23.58
C MET A 640 -11.09 14.33 -23.28
N LEU A 641 -12.18 13.65 -22.91
CA LEU A 641 -12.22 12.22 -22.68
C LEU A 641 -12.57 11.44 -23.95
N ALA A 642 -13.24 12.07 -24.92
CA ALA A 642 -13.50 11.48 -26.22
C ALA A 642 -12.20 11.36 -27.03
N GLY A 643 -11.41 10.31 -26.80
CA GLY A 643 -10.25 9.99 -27.64
C GLY A 643 -10.67 9.71 -29.09
N GLU A 644 -9.81 10.03 -30.05
CA GLU A 644 -10.02 9.79 -31.49
C GLU A 644 -10.18 8.29 -31.85
N ASN A 645 -9.99 7.36 -30.89
CA ASN A 645 -10.19 5.91 -31.00
C ASN A 645 -11.01 5.36 -29.81
N ALA A 646 -12.32 5.58 -29.80
CA ALA A 646 -13.23 4.98 -28.82
C ALA A 646 -13.81 3.65 -29.36
N ALA A 647 -13.61 2.57 -28.63
CA ALA A 647 -14.21 1.25 -28.86
C ALA A 647 -15.36 1.02 -27.86
N THR A 648 -16.42 0.35 -28.28
CA THR A 648 -17.53 -0.03 -27.40
C THR A 648 -17.42 -1.49 -27.02
N ARG A 649 -17.39 -1.79 -25.72
CA ARG A 649 -17.43 -3.13 -25.14
C ARG A 649 -18.75 -3.31 -24.39
N TYR A 650 -19.25 -4.54 -24.35
CA TYR A 650 -20.45 -4.90 -23.61
C TYR A 650 -20.10 -5.84 -22.46
N GLU A 651 -20.80 -5.69 -21.34
CA GLU A 651 -20.73 -6.59 -20.20
C GLU A 651 -22.15 -6.94 -19.71
N LEU A 652 -22.28 -8.04 -18.95
CA LEU A 652 -23.50 -8.38 -18.24
C LEU A 652 -23.30 -8.19 -16.73
N LEU A 653 -24.17 -7.40 -16.10
CA LEU A 653 -24.17 -7.15 -14.66
C LEU A 653 -25.35 -7.84 -13.99
N TRP A 654 -25.09 -8.63 -12.95
CA TRP A 654 -26.14 -9.26 -12.15
C TRP A 654 -26.84 -8.27 -11.20
N ARG A 655 -28.17 -8.17 -11.28
CA ARG A 655 -29.01 -7.39 -10.35
C ARG A 655 -29.78 -8.34 -9.43
N SER A 656 -29.27 -8.54 -8.21
CA SER A 656 -29.87 -9.46 -7.22
C SER A 656 -31.34 -9.15 -6.89
N GLY A 657 -31.69 -7.87 -6.71
CA GLY A 657 -33.07 -7.47 -6.38
C GLY A 657 -34.09 -7.71 -7.51
N GLN A 658 -33.64 -8.01 -8.73
CA GLN A 658 -34.50 -8.27 -9.89
C GLN A 658 -34.24 -9.66 -10.50
N GLU A 659 -33.34 -10.45 -9.89
CA GLU A 659 -32.93 -11.79 -10.32
C GLU A 659 -32.63 -11.90 -11.83
N ARG A 660 -31.91 -10.92 -12.37
CA ARG A 660 -31.59 -10.85 -13.81
C ARG A 660 -30.24 -10.22 -14.11
N PHE A 661 -29.72 -10.53 -15.28
CA PHE A 661 -28.63 -9.79 -15.92
C PHE A 661 -29.15 -8.56 -16.66
N ILE A 662 -28.45 -7.45 -16.49
CA ILE A 662 -28.61 -6.24 -17.29
C ILE A 662 -27.38 -6.04 -18.16
N GLY A 663 -27.57 -5.54 -19.38
CA GLY A 663 -26.45 -5.18 -20.24
C GLY A 663 -25.80 -3.89 -19.75
N VAL A 664 -24.48 -3.80 -19.91
CA VAL A 664 -23.72 -2.58 -19.66
C VAL A 664 -22.94 -2.28 -20.93
N GLU A 665 -23.25 -1.16 -21.57
CA GLU A 665 -22.45 -0.58 -22.66
C GLU A 665 -21.33 0.25 -22.03
N ILE A 666 -20.10 -0.16 -22.29
CA ILE A 666 -18.88 0.50 -21.82
C ILE A 666 -18.18 1.06 -23.03
N ARG A 667 -18.04 2.38 -23.10
CA ARG A 667 -17.20 3.03 -24.12
C ARG A 667 -15.82 3.21 -23.55
N GLU A 668 -14.83 2.75 -24.28
CA GLU A 668 -13.45 2.68 -23.83
C GLU A 668 -12.53 3.33 -24.86
N SER A 669 -11.55 4.13 -24.44
CA SER A 669 -10.50 4.63 -25.32
C SER A 669 -9.18 3.94 -25.03
N LYS A 670 -8.52 3.46 -26.09
CA LYS A 670 -7.15 2.98 -25.98
C LYS A 670 -6.20 4.17 -26.02
N ASN A 671 -5.50 4.40 -24.92
CA ASN A 671 -4.39 5.34 -24.89
C ASN A 671 -3.21 4.78 -25.71
N THR A 672 -2.29 5.67 -26.09
CA THR A 672 -1.04 5.33 -26.81
C THR A 672 -0.19 4.28 -26.10
N ASP A 673 -0.37 4.14 -24.78
CA ASP A 673 0.42 3.26 -23.91
C ASP A 673 -0.24 1.87 -23.74
N GLY A 674 -1.30 1.58 -24.51
CA GLY A 674 -2.05 0.31 -24.48
C GLY A 674 -3.08 0.21 -23.34
N THR A 675 -3.08 1.15 -22.39
CA THR A 675 -4.07 1.22 -21.31
C THR A 675 -5.44 1.65 -21.83
N VAL A 676 -6.47 0.96 -21.36
CA VAL A 676 -7.86 1.20 -21.75
C VAL A 676 -8.53 2.08 -20.68
N THR A 677 -9.06 3.24 -21.10
CA THR A 677 -9.79 4.16 -20.21
C THR A 677 -11.29 4.07 -20.47
N GLU A 678 -12.07 3.79 -19.44
CA GLU A 678 -13.54 3.78 -19.52
C GLU A 678 -14.07 5.22 -19.58
N LEU A 679 -14.65 5.58 -20.73
CA LEU A 679 -15.19 6.91 -21.02
C LEU A 679 -16.61 7.10 -20.50
N SER A 680 -17.43 6.04 -20.60
CA SER A 680 -18.82 6.08 -20.16
C SER A 680 -19.35 4.68 -19.91
N ARG A 681 -20.17 4.56 -18.87
CA ARG A 681 -20.93 3.36 -18.53
C ARG A 681 -22.42 3.62 -18.67
N LYS A 682 -23.11 2.86 -19.51
CA LYS A 682 -24.56 2.95 -19.65
C LYS A 682 -25.20 1.59 -19.40
N GLU A 683 -26.11 1.53 -18.45
CA GLU A 683 -26.93 0.35 -18.21
C GLU A 683 -28.05 0.27 -19.24
N ILE A 684 -28.23 -0.93 -19.81
CA ILE A 684 -29.21 -1.23 -20.84
C ILE A 684 -30.05 -2.41 -20.35
N LEU A 685 -31.37 -2.20 -20.24
CA LEU A 685 -32.29 -3.30 -20.05
C LEU A 685 -32.34 -4.14 -21.31
N THR A 686 -32.23 -5.46 -21.17
CA THR A 686 -32.21 -6.39 -22.32
C THR A 686 -33.47 -6.31 -23.19
N GLN A 687 -34.58 -5.82 -22.63
CA GLN A 687 -35.86 -5.58 -23.35
C GLN A 687 -35.88 -4.27 -24.15
N GLU A 688 -35.02 -3.32 -23.81
CA GLU A 688 -34.92 -1.99 -24.42
C GLU A 688 -33.69 -1.87 -25.33
N ALA A 689 -32.91 -2.96 -25.46
CA ALA A 689 -31.69 -3.01 -26.25
C ALA A 689 -31.99 -3.03 -27.76
N ALA A 690 -31.20 -2.28 -28.53
CA ALA A 690 -31.25 -2.35 -29.99
C ALA A 690 -30.86 -3.76 -30.50
N PRO A 691 -31.35 -4.23 -31.66
CA PRO A 691 -31.15 -5.61 -32.13
C PRO A 691 -29.68 -6.04 -32.17
N LYS A 692 -28.79 -5.17 -32.66
CA LYS A 692 -27.33 -5.42 -32.71
C LYS A 692 -26.68 -5.52 -31.32
N VAL A 693 -27.14 -4.72 -30.36
CA VAL A 693 -26.64 -4.75 -28.98
C VAL A 693 -27.11 -6.02 -28.28
N LEU A 694 -28.36 -6.41 -28.53
CA LEU A 694 -28.92 -7.64 -27.97
C LEU A 694 -28.17 -8.89 -28.44
N GLU A 695 -27.75 -8.96 -29.71
CA GLU A 695 -26.92 -10.06 -30.22
C GLU A 695 -25.57 -10.16 -29.50
N GLU A 696 -24.89 -9.04 -29.27
CA GLU A 696 -23.63 -9.02 -28.52
C GLU A 696 -23.82 -9.41 -27.05
N LEU A 697 -24.91 -8.97 -26.41
CA LEU A 697 -25.22 -9.36 -25.04
C LEU A 697 -25.57 -10.85 -24.90
N LYS A 698 -26.20 -11.46 -25.93
CA LYS A 698 -26.50 -12.90 -25.94
C LYS A 698 -25.22 -13.73 -25.97
N LYS A 699 -24.22 -13.33 -26.75
CA LYS A 699 -22.92 -14.05 -26.79
C LYS A 699 -22.25 -14.11 -25.42
N LEU A 700 -22.49 -13.13 -24.56
CA LEU A 700 -21.91 -13.05 -23.22
C LEU A 700 -22.71 -13.79 -22.14
N SER A 701 -23.94 -14.24 -22.43
CA SER A 701 -24.83 -14.78 -21.39
C SER A 701 -24.34 -16.10 -20.82
N VAL A 702 -23.76 -16.96 -21.67
CA VAL A 702 -23.25 -18.27 -21.27
C VAL A 702 -22.14 -18.14 -20.23
N ASP A 703 -21.10 -17.36 -20.54
CA ASP A 703 -19.97 -17.14 -19.63
C ASP A 703 -20.41 -16.46 -18.33
N ALA A 704 -21.31 -15.47 -18.42
CA ALA A 704 -21.84 -14.78 -17.26
C ALA A 704 -22.63 -15.71 -16.33
N TRP A 705 -23.44 -16.63 -16.88
CA TRP A 705 -24.14 -17.64 -16.09
C TRP A 705 -23.19 -18.66 -15.47
N ARG A 706 -22.17 -19.10 -16.21
CA ARG A 706 -21.15 -20.05 -15.73
C ARG A 706 -20.44 -19.50 -14.50
N GLU A 707 -19.89 -18.29 -14.62
CA GLU A 707 -19.20 -17.59 -13.52
C GLU A 707 -20.13 -17.40 -12.31
N LYS A 708 -21.40 -17.05 -12.55
CA LYS A 708 -22.36 -16.78 -11.47
C LYS A 708 -22.76 -18.05 -10.72
N ILE A 709 -23.00 -19.14 -11.44
CA ILE A 709 -23.40 -20.43 -10.86
C ILE A 709 -22.26 -21.03 -10.03
N GLU A 710 -21.01 -20.92 -10.50
CA GLU A 710 -19.83 -21.37 -9.75
C GLU A 710 -19.64 -20.58 -8.45
N LYS A 711 -19.69 -19.24 -8.52
CA LYS A 711 -19.47 -18.38 -7.34
C LYS A 711 -20.50 -18.56 -6.23
N GLU A 712 -21.77 -18.76 -6.58
CA GLU A 712 -22.88 -18.86 -5.62
C GLU A 712 -23.26 -20.32 -5.30
N ASN A 713 -22.56 -21.29 -5.89
CA ASN A 713 -22.83 -22.72 -5.79
C ASN A 713 -24.31 -23.08 -6.07
N TRP A 714 -24.86 -22.54 -7.17
CA TRP A 714 -26.27 -22.73 -7.57
C TRP A 714 -26.53 -23.98 -8.42
N SER A 715 -25.55 -24.88 -8.50
CA SER A 715 -25.67 -26.16 -9.21
C SER A 715 -26.93 -26.95 -8.82
N GLY A 716 -27.29 -26.93 -7.53
CA GLY A 716 -28.49 -27.60 -7.00
C GLY A 716 -29.84 -27.06 -7.49
N ARG A 717 -29.90 -25.95 -8.23
CA ARG A 717 -31.15 -25.42 -8.82
C ARG A 717 -31.60 -26.15 -10.08
N TYR A 718 -30.67 -26.74 -10.83
CA TYR A 718 -30.96 -27.47 -12.07
C TYR A 718 -30.38 -28.89 -12.07
N LEU A 719 -29.33 -29.16 -11.27
CA LEU A 719 -28.79 -30.50 -11.01
C LEU A 719 -29.34 -31.06 -9.70
N THR A 720 -30.65 -31.30 -9.64
CA THR A 720 -31.26 -31.97 -8.50
C THR A 720 -30.85 -33.44 -8.42
N GLU A 721 -31.12 -34.11 -7.29
CA GLU A 721 -30.80 -35.53 -7.10
C GLU A 721 -31.39 -36.41 -8.22
N GLN A 722 -32.58 -36.06 -8.73
CA GLN A 722 -33.22 -36.76 -9.83
C GLN A 722 -32.46 -36.58 -11.14
N MET A 723 -32.02 -35.36 -11.44
CA MET A 723 -31.25 -35.05 -12.64
C MET A 723 -29.85 -35.69 -12.61
N GLN A 724 -29.19 -35.67 -11.45
CA GLN A 724 -27.90 -36.35 -11.25
C GLN A 724 -28.04 -37.87 -11.42
N THR A 725 -29.13 -38.46 -10.93
CA THR A 725 -29.42 -39.88 -11.13
C THR A 725 -29.62 -40.20 -12.62
N LEU A 726 -30.36 -39.35 -13.35
CA LEU A 726 -30.59 -39.53 -14.79
C LEU A 726 -29.27 -39.48 -15.59
N LEU A 727 -28.43 -38.47 -15.35
CA LEU A 727 -27.10 -38.35 -15.97
C LEU A 727 -26.21 -39.55 -15.64
N THR A 728 -26.25 -40.04 -14.40
CA THR A 728 -25.49 -41.23 -13.99
C THR A 728 -25.94 -42.46 -14.76
N LYS A 729 -27.25 -42.67 -14.93
CA LYS A 729 -27.77 -43.78 -15.74
C LYS A 729 -27.35 -43.66 -17.20
N MET A 730 -27.40 -42.47 -17.78
CA MET A 730 -26.99 -42.23 -19.17
C MET A 730 -25.50 -42.52 -19.37
N ARG A 731 -24.64 -42.09 -18.45
CA ARG A 731 -23.19 -42.42 -18.44
C ARG A 731 -22.95 -43.92 -18.32
N LEU A 732 -23.64 -44.60 -17.41
CA LEU A 732 -23.56 -46.06 -17.28
C LEU A 732 -24.05 -46.78 -18.55
N ALA A 733 -25.07 -46.24 -19.22
CA ALA A 733 -25.58 -46.79 -20.47
C ALA A 733 -24.57 -46.65 -21.62
N ALA A 734 -23.96 -45.47 -21.77
CA ALA A 734 -22.90 -45.24 -22.75
C ALA A 734 -21.70 -46.18 -22.52
N MET A 735 -21.33 -46.37 -21.27
CA MET A 735 -20.22 -47.26 -20.91
C MET A 735 -20.51 -48.74 -21.15
N LEU A 736 -21.69 -49.23 -20.72
CA LEU A 736 -22.02 -50.67 -20.79
C LEU A 736 -22.50 -51.11 -22.17
N TYR A 737 -22.92 -50.16 -23.01
CA TYR A 737 -23.45 -50.42 -24.34
C TYR A 737 -22.81 -49.50 -25.41
N PRO A 738 -21.48 -49.58 -25.62
CA PRO A 738 -20.79 -48.78 -26.63
C PRO A 738 -21.31 -49.03 -28.05
N GLU A 739 -21.95 -50.18 -28.30
CA GLU A 739 -22.59 -50.53 -29.57
C GLU A 739 -23.69 -49.56 -30.01
N TYR A 740 -24.30 -48.81 -29.08
CA TYR A 740 -25.34 -47.83 -29.39
C TYR A 740 -24.79 -46.42 -29.72
N GLY A 741 -23.47 -46.20 -29.60
CA GLY A 741 -22.86 -44.89 -29.89
C GLY A 741 -23.44 -43.74 -29.06
N LEU A 742 -23.79 -44.00 -27.81
CA LEU A 742 -24.42 -43.03 -26.91
C LEU A 742 -23.41 -41.96 -26.45
N PRO A 743 -23.85 -40.73 -26.17
CA PRO A 743 -22.98 -39.70 -25.64
C PRO A 743 -22.41 -40.11 -24.27
N GLU A 744 -21.11 -39.86 -24.08
CA GLU A 744 -20.40 -40.21 -22.85
C GLU A 744 -20.69 -39.22 -21.71
N PHE A 745 -21.24 -38.03 -22.04
CA PHE A 745 -21.44 -36.92 -21.11
C PHE A 745 -20.14 -36.57 -20.39
N ASN A 746 -19.06 -36.50 -21.17
CA ASN A 746 -17.76 -36.00 -20.71
C ASN A 746 -17.83 -34.48 -20.47
N ASP A 747 -16.73 -33.87 -20.03
CA ASP A 747 -16.73 -32.44 -19.72
C ASP A 747 -17.02 -31.57 -20.96
N GLU A 748 -16.65 -32.01 -22.17
CA GLU A 748 -16.93 -31.31 -23.43
C GLU A 748 -18.43 -31.37 -23.78
N ASP A 749 -19.07 -32.54 -23.66
CA ASP A 749 -20.51 -32.71 -23.86
C ASP A 749 -21.31 -31.87 -22.86
N MET A 750 -20.86 -31.85 -21.60
CA MET A 750 -21.50 -31.08 -20.54
C MET A 750 -21.36 -29.58 -20.76
N GLN A 751 -20.27 -29.12 -21.39
CA GLN A 751 -20.12 -27.73 -21.83
C GLN A 751 -21.13 -27.38 -22.93
N ILE A 752 -21.28 -28.23 -23.95
CA ILE A 752 -22.26 -28.01 -25.03
C ILE A 752 -23.69 -27.90 -24.48
N ILE A 753 -24.07 -28.83 -23.59
CA ILE A 753 -25.39 -28.83 -22.93
C ILE A 753 -25.59 -27.55 -22.11
N PHE A 754 -24.55 -27.10 -21.40
CA PHE A 754 -24.62 -25.87 -20.60
C PHE A 754 -24.74 -24.62 -21.47
N ASP A 755 -24.05 -24.59 -22.61
CA ASP A 755 -24.09 -23.48 -23.55
C ASP A 755 -25.51 -23.32 -24.11
N ASP A 756 -26.15 -24.40 -24.56
CA ASP A 756 -27.55 -24.40 -25.00
C ASP A 756 -28.54 -24.05 -23.88
N PHE A 757 -28.21 -24.42 -22.64
CA PHE A 757 -29.01 -24.13 -21.46
C PHE A 757 -29.04 -22.64 -21.15
N ALA A 758 -27.88 -21.98 -21.18
CA ALA A 758 -27.69 -20.58 -20.83
C ALA A 758 -27.78 -19.60 -22.01
N ASP A 759 -27.77 -20.08 -23.25
CA ASP A 759 -27.75 -19.24 -24.45
C ASP A 759 -28.95 -18.28 -24.51
N GLY A 760 -28.61 -17.00 -24.65
CA GLY A 760 -29.54 -15.88 -24.75
C GLY A 760 -30.52 -15.73 -23.58
N LYS A 761 -30.22 -16.31 -22.41
CA LYS A 761 -31.03 -16.18 -21.19
C LYS A 761 -30.46 -15.14 -20.25
N PHE A 762 -31.34 -14.30 -19.70
CA PHE A 762 -30.94 -13.20 -18.82
C PHE A 762 -31.66 -13.22 -17.46
N LEU A 763 -32.71 -14.03 -17.29
CA LEU A 763 -33.47 -14.10 -16.04
C LEU A 763 -33.22 -15.41 -15.31
N LEU A 764 -33.16 -15.36 -13.97
CA LEU A 764 -32.97 -16.54 -13.14
C LEU A 764 -34.07 -17.58 -13.31
N ARG A 765 -35.32 -17.15 -13.48
CA ARG A 765 -36.46 -18.06 -13.67
C ARG A 765 -36.34 -18.95 -14.91
N ASP A 766 -35.55 -18.52 -15.90
CA ASP A 766 -35.34 -19.25 -17.15
C ASP A 766 -34.27 -20.34 -16.97
N ILE A 767 -33.47 -20.28 -15.90
CA ILE A 767 -32.45 -21.26 -15.49
C ILE A 767 -33.08 -22.21 -14.46
N ASN A 768 -33.72 -23.28 -14.95
CA ASN A 768 -34.44 -24.25 -14.13
C ASN A 768 -34.21 -25.70 -14.59
N GLU A 769 -34.60 -26.65 -13.73
CA GLU A 769 -34.43 -28.09 -13.99
C GLU A 769 -35.17 -28.56 -15.25
N ASP A 770 -36.42 -28.14 -15.48
CA ASP A 770 -37.21 -28.60 -16.62
C ASP A 770 -36.54 -28.28 -17.96
N ARG A 771 -35.99 -27.06 -18.08
CA ARG A 771 -35.24 -26.65 -19.27
C ARG A 771 -33.98 -27.50 -19.44
N TYR A 772 -33.21 -27.68 -18.37
CA TYR A 772 -31.97 -28.45 -18.41
C TYR A 772 -32.23 -29.93 -18.77
N ARG A 773 -33.25 -30.53 -18.16
CA ARG A 773 -33.72 -31.89 -18.45
C ARG A 773 -34.09 -32.06 -19.91
N ASN A 774 -34.87 -31.15 -20.49
CA ASN A 774 -35.26 -31.23 -21.90
C ASN A 774 -34.04 -31.23 -22.83
N ILE A 775 -33.03 -30.39 -22.56
CA ILE A 775 -31.81 -30.34 -23.39
C ILE A 775 -31.03 -31.66 -23.28
N VAL A 776 -30.86 -32.19 -22.07
CA VAL A 776 -30.17 -33.47 -21.85
C VAL A 776 -30.92 -34.64 -22.49
N GLU A 777 -32.25 -34.67 -22.38
CA GLU A 777 -33.10 -35.70 -22.99
C GLU A 777 -33.08 -35.62 -24.52
N ASP A 778 -33.05 -34.42 -25.09
CA ASP A 778 -32.88 -34.17 -26.53
C ASP A 778 -31.50 -34.65 -26.99
N PHE A 779 -30.44 -34.33 -26.23
CA PHE A 779 -29.05 -34.71 -26.52
C PHE A 779 -28.84 -36.23 -26.44
N PHE A 780 -29.46 -36.91 -25.49
CA PHE A 780 -29.42 -38.38 -25.37
C PHE A 780 -30.28 -39.09 -26.43
N GLY A 781 -31.32 -38.43 -26.92
CA GLY A 781 -32.28 -38.98 -27.86
C GLY A 781 -33.54 -39.53 -27.19
N LYS A 782 -34.68 -38.89 -27.43
CA LYS A 782 -35.99 -39.21 -26.81
C LYS A 782 -36.44 -40.65 -26.98
N SER A 783 -36.12 -41.28 -28.11
CA SER A 783 -36.48 -42.67 -28.40
C SER A 783 -35.79 -43.67 -27.47
N MET A 784 -34.61 -43.34 -26.96
CA MET A 784 -33.79 -44.22 -26.13
C MET A 784 -34.10 -44.11 -24.63
N LEU A 785 -34.85 -43.08 -24.20
CA LEU A 785 -35.21 -42.90 -22.79
C LEU A 785 -36.09 -44.03 -22.23
N ALA A 786 -37.00 -44.56 -23.05
CA ALA A 786 -37.83 -45.71 -22.66
C ALA A 786 -36.99 -46.97 -22.44
N TRP A 787 -35.97 -47.17 -23.27
CA TRP A 787 -34.99 -48.24 -23.10
C TRP A 787 -34.14 -48.02 -21.85
N LEU A 788 -33.61 -46.81 -21.65
CA LEU A 788 -32.79 -46.45 -20.49
C LEU A 788 -33.51 -46.75 -19.17
N ASN A 789 -34.78 -46.34 -19.05
CA ASN A 789 -35.59 -46.56 -17.85
C ASN A 789 -35.92 -48.05 -17.61
N LYS A 790 -35.97 -48.86 -18.67
CA LYS A 790 -36.16 -50.32 -18.57
C LYS A 790 -34.88 -51.02 -18.14
N THR A 791 -33.75 -50.62 -18.71
CA THR A 791 -32.42 -51.22 -18.49
C THR A 791 -31.84 -50.83 -17.12
N PHE A 792 -32.08 -49.57 -16.71
CA PHE A 792 -31.66 -48.98 -15.43
C PHE A 792 -32.88 -48.48 -14.65
N PRO A 793 -33.69 -49.39 -14.09
CA PRO A 793 -34.92 -49.04 -13.40
C PRO A 793 -34.66 -48.29 -12.08
N ASP A 794 -35.59 -47.43 -11.66
CA ASP A 794 -35.48 -46.74 -10.36
C ASP A 794 -35.78 -47.65 -9.17
N HIS A 795 -36.57 -48.70 -9.40
CA HIS A 795 -37.06 -49.57 -8.33
C HIS A 795 -37.08 -51.03 -8.75
N TYR A 796 -36.86 -51.91 -7.78
CA TYR A 796 -37.10 -53.34 -7.89
C TYR A 796 -38.35 -53.70 -7.08
N VAL A 797 -39.21 -54.52 -7.66
CA VAL A 797 -40.38 -55.07 -6.96
C VAL A 797 -39.95 -56.36 -6.28
N LEU A 798 -39.93 -56.36 -4.95
CA LEU A 798 -39.56 -57.51 -4.13
C LEU A 798 -40.67 -58.58 -4.16
N PRO A 799 -40.35 -59.85 -3.85
CA PRO A 799 -41.33 -60.95 -3.81
C PRO A 799 -42.55 -60.69 -2.89
N ASN A 800 -42.37 -59.85 -1.87
CA ASN A 800 -43.42 -59.43 -0.95
C ASN A 800 -44.29 -58.26 -1.48
N GLY A 801 -44.10 -57.84 -2.73
CA GLY A 801 -44.82 -56.73 -3.38
C GLY A 801 -44.31 -55.33 -3.04
N LYS A 802 -43.35 -55.18 -2.11
CA LYS A 802 -42.76 -53.87 -1.78
C LYS A 802 -41.75 -53.43 -2.84
N ARG A 803 -41.52 -52.12 -2.94
CA ARG A 803 -40.56 -51.53 -3.87
C ARG A 803 -39.29 -51.12 -3.13
N ALA A 804 -38.15 -51.60 -3.58
CA ALA A 804 -36.83 -51.17 -3.13
C ALA A 804 -36.19 -50.27 -4.18
N ARG A 805 -35.61 -49.14 -3.77
CA ARG A 805 -35.02 -48.15 -4.69
C ARG A 805 -33.59 -48.56 -5.05
N TYR A 806 -33.24 -48.42 -6.33
CA TYR A 806 -31.84 -48.50 -6.74
C TYR A 806 -31.15 -47.14 -6.52
N SER A 807 -29.95 -47.20 -5.97
CA SER A 807 -29.03 -46.06 -5.88
C SER A 807 -27.91 -46.28 -6.89
N TYR A 808 -27.83 -45.40 -7.89
CA TYR A 808 -26.78 -45.40 -8.91
C TYR A 808 -25.67 -44.45 -8.49
N GLN A 809 -24.42 -44.92 -8.54
CA GLN A 809 -23.25 -44.12 -8.17
C GLN A 809 -22.45 -43.72 -9.42
N ALA A 810 -21.83 -42.54 -9.35
CA ALA A 810 -21.02 -42.01 -10.45
C ALA A 810 -19.77 -42.88 -10.69
N VAL A 811 -19.40 -42.99 -11.96
CA VAL A 811 -18.15 -43.61 -12.42
C VAL A 811 -17.04 -42.57 -12.28
N ALA A 812 -15.92 -42.90 -11.61
CA ALA A 812 -14.71 -42.09 -11.69
C ALA A 812 -13.87 -42.58 -12.88
N ASN A 813 -13.38 -41.66 -13.71
CA ASN A 813 -12.44 -41.97 -14.78
C ASN A 813 -11.06 -42.26 -14.17
N SER A 814 -10.54 -43.48 -14.35
CA SER A 814 -9.12 -43.79 -14.12
C SER A 814 -8.34 -43.70 -15.43
N ASP A 815 -7.12 -43.18 -15.41
CA ASP A 815 -6.26 -42.89 -16.57
C ASP A 815 -6.00 -44.08 -17.54
N ASP A 816 -6.28 -45.33 -17.14
CA ASP A 816 -6.00 -46.52 -17.95
C ASP A 816 -7.16 -47.03 -18.82
N GLY A 817 -8.30 -46.32 -18.87
CA GLY A 817 -9.40 -46.60 -19.82
C GLY A 817 -10.04 -48.01 -19.74
N LYS A 818 -9.71 -48.82 -18.73
CA LYS A 818 -10.17 -50.22 -18.58
C LYS A 818 -10.66 -50.61 -17.18
N SER A 819 -10.65 -49.70 -16.22
CA SER A 819 -11.09 -49.99 -14.85
C SER A 819 -12.14 -49.01 -14.35
N VAL A 820 -13.24 -49.54 -13.83
CA VAL A 820 -14.32 -48.78 -13.21
C VAL A 820 -14.16 -48.85 -11.70
N GLN A 821 -13.92 -47.72 -11.04
CA GLN A 821 -14.04 -47.66 -9.58
C GLN A 821 -14.81 -46.40 -9.18
N SER A 822 -15.99 -46.58 -8.58
CA SER A 822 -16.43 -45.64 -7.55
C SER A 822 -15.51 -45.78 -6.34
N VAL A 823 -15.61 -44.91 -5.34
CA VAL A 823 -14.74 -44.89 -4.14
C VAL A 823 -14.59 -46.27 -3.46
N ASP A 824 -15.55 -47.21 -3.68
CA ASP A 824 -15.52 -48.60 -3.22
C ASP A 824 -15.74 -49.68 -4.33
N GLY A 825 -15.69 -49.33 -5.62
CA GLY A 825 -15.94 -50.27 -6.74
C GLY A 825 -17.40 -50.70 -6.93
N VAL A 826 -18.36 -49.90 -6.44
CA VAL A 826 -19.80 -50.21 -6.42
C VAL A 826 -20.57 -49.20 -7.26
N LEU A 827 -21.24 -49.68 -8.31
CA LEU A 827 -21.95 -48.81 -9.24
C LEU A 827 -23.45 -48.72 -8.96
N VAL A 828 -24.04 -49.77 -8.40
CA VAL A 828 -25.48 -49.82 -8.09
C VAL A 828 -25.70 -50.55 -6.78
N GLU A 829 -26.51 -49.94 -5.91
CA GLU A 829 -26.98 -50.54 -4.67
C GLU A 829 -28.50 -50.64 -4.64
N ILE A 830 -29.00 -51.66 -3.97
CA ILE A 830 -30.42 -51.79 -3.62
C ILE A 830 -30.55 -51.86 -2.10
N SER A 831 -31.27 -50.91 -1.53
CA SER A 831 -31.46 -50.82 -0.08
C SER A 831 -32.87 -51.26 0.31
N ALA A 832 -32.98 -52.25 1.19
CA ALA A 832 -34.24 -52.67 1.80
C ALA A 832 -33.99 -53.26 3.19
N ARG A 833 -35.07 -53.39 3.98
CA ARG A 833 -34.95 -54.01 5.30
C ARG A 833 -34.61 -55.49 5.16
N ILE A 834 -33.91 -56.02 6.15
CA ILE A 834 -33.51 -57.42 6.21
C ILE A 834 -34.70 -58.38 6.05
N GLU A 835 -35.85 -58.06 6.64
CA GLU A 835 -37.10 -58.83 6.52
C GLU A 835 -37.64 -58.86 5.08
N ASP A 836 -37.35 -57.82 4.30
CA ASP A 836 -37.81 -57.67 2.92
C ASP A 836 -36.91 -58.44 1.93
N PHE A 837 -35.69 -58.80 2.32
CA PHE A 837 -34.75 -59.61 1.53
C PHE A 837 -34.77 -61.12 1.84
N MET A 838 -35.51 -61.56 2.86
CA MET A 838 -35.50 -62.97 3.32
C MET A 838 -35.87 -63.99 2.25
N GLN A 839 -36.63 -63.60 1.22
CA GLN A 839 -37.05 -64.48 0.11
C GLN A 839 -36.10 -64.44 -1.09
N LEU A 840 -35.04 -63.62 -1.07
CA LEU A 840 -34.09 -63.48 -2.16
C LEU A 840 -32.81 -64.28 -1.89
N ARG A 841 -32.25 -64.85 -2.95
CA ARG A 841 -31.01 -65.64 -2.94
C ARG A 841 -30.11 -65.24 -4.10
N GLY A 842 -28.82 -65.51 -3.94
CA GLY A 842 -27.81 -65.33 -4.97
C GLY A 842 -27.43 -63.87 -5.22
N GLU A 843 -26.70 -63.69 -6.31
CA GLU A 843 -26.31 -62.38 -6.82
C GLU A 843 -27.46 -61.71 -7.56
N HIS A 844 -27.53 -60.38 -7.48
CA HIS A 844 -28.45 -59.58 -8.28
C HIS A 844 -27.71 -58.85 -9.40
N LYS A 845 -28.27 -58.91 -10.61
CA LYS A 845 -27.71 -58.24 -11.78
C LYS A 845 -28.81 -57.54 -12.58
N ILE A 846 -28.48 -56.36 -13.10
CA ILE A 846 -29.31 -55.57 -14.02
C ILE A 846 -28.52 -55.28 -15.30
N ALA A 847 -29.10 -54.52 -16.24
CA ALA A 847 -28.48 -54.20 -17.53
C ALA A 847 -27.99 -55.44 -18.29
N ASP A 848 -28.91 -56.37 -18.59
CA ASP A 848 -28.64 -57.63 -19.30
C ASP A 848 -27.53 -58.49 -18.66
N GLY A 849 -27.40 -58.42 -17.34
CA GLY A 849 -26.40 -59.16 -16.57
C GLY A 849 -25.01 -58.51 -16.54
N LYS A 850 -24.83 -57.35 -17.21
CA LYS A 850 -23.57 -56.61 -17.27
C LYS A 850 -23.25 -55.87 -15.96
N LEU A 851 -24.26 -55.56 -15.14
CA LEU A 851 -24.10 -54.76 -13.93
C LEU A 851 -24.53 -55.52 -12.67
N LYS A 852 -23.60 -55.76 -11.76
CA LYS A 852 -23.87 -56.38 -10.45
C LYS A 852 -24.42 -55.35 -9.48
N VAL A 853 -25.44 -55.72 -8.71
CA VAL A 853 -26.07 -54.85 -7.71
C VAL A 853 -25.67 -55.30 -6.31
N ARG A 854 -25.19 -54.37 -5.48
CA ARG A 854 -24.89 -54.62 -4.07
C ARG A 854 -26.16 -54.47 -3.23
N TYR A 855 -26.42 -55.44 -2.36
CA TYR A 855 -27.49 -55.35 -1.38
C TYR A 855 -27.01 -54.55 -0.17
N ASP A 856 -27.77 -53.52 0.19
CA ASP A 856 -27.61 -52.77 1.43
C ASP A 856 -28.74 -53.18 2.38
N ILE A 857 -28.39 -54.03 3.35
CA ILE A 857 -29.34 -54.69 4.24
C ILE A 857 -29.60 -53.79 5.44
N LEU A 858 -30.83 -53.29 5.54
CA LEU A 858 -31.23 -52.33 6.57
C LEU A 858 -31.91 -53.01 7.77
N ALA A 859 -31.71 -52.47 8.96
CA ALA A 859 -32.47 -52.80 10.16
C ALA A 859 -33.91 -52.27 10.08
N PRO A 860 -34.83 -52.68 10.98
CA PRO A 860 -36.18 -52.14 11.03
C PRO A 860 -36.27 -50.61 11.14
N ASN A 861 -35.23 -49.96 11.66
CA ASN A 861 -35.12 -48.49 11.74
C ASN A 861 -34.40 -47.85 10.53
N PHE A 862 -34.25 -48.57 9.42
CA PHE A 862 -33.61 -48.13 8.18
C PHE A 862 -32.11 -47.79 8.28
N ARG A 863 -31.41 -48.25 9.32
CA ARG A 863 -29.94 -48.15 9.38
C ARG A 863 -29.28 -49.34 8.69
N THR A 864 -28.23 -49.09 7.91
CA THR A 864 -27.40 -50.14 7.30
C THR A 864 -26.81 -51.04 8.39
N ILE A 865 -26.99 -52.34 8.21
CA ILE A 865 -26.39 -53.36 9.06
C ILE A 865 -25.20 -54.01 8.34
N GLN A 866 -25.45 -54.45 7.10
CA GLN A 866 -24.47 -55.18 6.31
C GLN A 866 -24.67 -54.86 4.84
N LYS A 867 -23.57 -54.73 4.11
CA LYS A 867 -23.57 -54.68 2.64
C LYS A 867 -23.02 -56.00 2.10
N THR A 868 -23.67 -56.57 1.08
CA THR A 868 -23.23 -57.83 0.46
C THR A 868 -23.54 -57.87 -1.04
N TRP A 869 -22.73 -58.61 -1.80
CA TRP A 869 -22.96 -58.86 -3.22
C TRP A 869 -23.73 -60.17 -3.48
N ASP A 870 -23.81 -61.03 -2.48
CA ASP A 870 -24.51 -62.31 -2.52
C ASP A 870 -25.31 -62.50 -1.24
N LEU A 871 -26.62 -62.67 -1.38
CA LEU A 871 -27.50 -62.93 -0.25
C LEU A 871 -27.35 -64.36 0.27
N THR A 872 -27.00 -65.33 -0.57
CA THR A 872 -26.84 -66.72 -0.13
C THR A 872 -25.72 -66.85 0.90
N GLY A 873 -24.53 -66.30 0.60
CA GLY A 873 -23.42 -66.26 1.54
C GLY A 873 -23.74 -65.47 2.83
N PHE A 874 -24.51 -64.38 2.72
CA PHE A 874 -24.94 -63.62 3.90
C PHE A 874 -25.84 -64.44 4.83
N TRP A 875 -26.87 -65.11 4.30
CA TRP A 875 -27.80 -65.91 5.10
C TRP A 875 -27.11 -67.11 5.76
N GLN A 876 -26.13 -67.71 5.09
CA GLN A 876 -25.40 -68.88 5.61
C GLN A 876 -24.34 -68.52 6.65
N ASN A 877 -23.56 -67.48 6.43
CA ASN A 877 -22.34 -67.24 7.20
C ASN A 877 -22.44 -66.05 8.17
N THR A 878 -23.20 -65.00 7.84
CA THR A 878 -23.16 -63.72 8.56
C THR A 878 -24.47 -63.43 9.32
N TYR A 879 -25.59 -63.96 8.85
CA TYR A 879 -26.91 -63.69 9.44
C TYR A 879 -27.03 -64.13 10.89
N ALA A 880 -26.39 -65.23 11.31
CA ALA A 880 -26.48 -65.72 12.69
C ALA A 880 -25.96 -64.70 13.72
N GLU A 881 -24.86 -64.02 13.40
CA GLU A 881 -24.25 -62.98 14.24
C GLU A 881 -25.11 -61.71 14.24
N VAL A 882 -25.50 -61.24 13.06
CA VAL A 882 -26.38 -60.08 12.88
C VAL A 882 -27.72 -60.28 13.60
N ARG A 883 -28.30 -61.48 13.52
CA ARG A 883 -29.55 -61.84 14.19
C ARG A 883 -29.44 -61.74 15.71
N LYS A 884 -28.31 -62.13 16.31
CA LYS A 884 -28.09 -62.03 17.76
C LYS A 884 -28.14 -60.57 18.22
N GLU A 885 -27.51 -59.67 17.46
CA GLU A 885 -27.53 -58.23 17.72
C GLU A 885 -28.94 -57.64 17.53
N LEU A 886 -29.60 -57.95 16.41
CA LEU A 886 -30.93 -57.43 16.09
C LEU A 886 -32.02 -57.94 17.01
N ARG A 887 -31.94 -59.20 17.48
CA ARG A 887 -32.89 -59.75 18.46
C ARG A 887 -32.83 -59.02 19.80
N GLY A 888 -31.64 -58.57 20.19
CA GLY A 888 -31.45 -57.75 21.40
C GLY A 888 -32.04 -56.35 21.27
N ARG A 889 -31.84 -55.69 20.12
CA ARG A 889 -32.32 -54.31 19.89
C ARG A 889 -33.78 -54.23 19.45
N TYR A 890 -34.29 -55.25 18.76
CA TYR A 890 -35.65 -55.32 18.20
C TYR A 890 -36.34 -56.64 18.55
N PRO A 891 -36.69 -56.87 19.83
CA PRO A 891 -37.20 -58.17 20.29
C PRO A 891 -38.60 -58.51 19.78
N LYS A 892 -39.35 -57.51 19.29
CA LYS A 892 -40.72 -57.66 18.77
C LYS A 892 -40.78 -58.10 17.30
N HIS A 893 -39.66 -58.07 16.58
CA HIS A 893 -39.61 -58.49 15.17
C HIS A 893 -39.31 -60.00 15.05
N PRO A 894 -39.92 -60.70 14.07
CA PRO A 894 -39.68 -62.13 13.87
C PRO A 894 -38.30 -62.35 13.25
N TRP A 895 -37.40 -62.99 14.01
CA TRP A 895 -36.05 -63.33 13.57
C TRP A 895 -35.90 -64.86 13.43
N PRO A 896 -36.20 -65.46 12.26
CA PRO A 896 -36.18 -66.91 12.10
C PRO A 896 -34.76 -67.49 12.29
N GLU A 897 -34.67 -68.70 12.84
CA GLU A 897 -33.39 -69.41 13.05
C GLU A 897 -32.72 -69.83 11.75
N LYS A 898 -33.54 -70.18 10.76
CA LYS A 898 -33.12 -70.50 9.40
C LYS A 898 -33.98 -69.69 8.44
N VAL A 899 -33.34 -69.08 7.46
CA VAL A 899 -34.01 -68.44 6.33
C VAL A 899 -33.94 -69.47 5.20
N GLU A 900 -35.06 -70.14 4.90
CA GLU A 900 -35.14 -71.15 3.83
C GLU A 900 -35.09 -70.49 2.45
#